data_AF-A0A7C1HK12-F1
#
_entry.id   AF-A0A7C1HK12-F1
#
_cell.length_a   1.000
_cell.length_b   1.000
_cell.length_c   1.000
_cell.angle_alpha   90.00
_cell.angle_beta   90.00
_cell.angle_gamma   90.00
#
_symmetry.space_group_name_H-M   'P 1'
#
loop_
_entity.id
_entity.type
_entity.pdbx_description
1 polymer ?
#
loop_
_entity_poly.entity_id
_entity_poly.type
_entity_poly.pdbx_seq_one_letter_code
_entity_poly.pdbx_strand_id
1 'polypeptide(L)'
;MMRNRLTIVFLILLAVSGFGQFLEYNHPGLDWRTIETEHAYVHYHQGVTRSARLVAKIVGEIYEPVTSLYGYEPDTKLHFIVRDHEDNANGAAYYYDNKVEIWAPPADFTLRGDHDWLRNVVTHEFSHMISLGAARKFPRQIPAVYFQWIGYEDEKRRDVIHGYPNKLFSVPFAGTVMPMWFAEGMAQMQRTGFRFDTWDTHRDMLLRTAVLDGGLLPLAEMGVFGKNSIGNERVYNQGYALTLYIAYRYGEETVAALCRAMRAPHALGFNHAVRKVLGKPETALYAEWKDWITSGYTAGAESIREHEIAGRLVEDRGTGNLHAVWSPDGRRIAYLSDRDRFYMSQRSLFVTDSTLTKKRKIAGGVTSSASWSPDGGRLVYARQVRERNGRKYFDLFVADLKTGKQTRITKTRRARLPDWSPSGSRIAAVAEQDGTSNLVLVRPDGKGWKPITAFVQGEQIFSPRWMPDGRSIVFGISSASGRRDIARIDSSGGPVHYLLRTTHDTRDPFPAPDGRTLYYASDESGIFNIRKRDLETGEDIPVTRVAGGAFMPAVNASGRLVYSLFRSDGYKIARMDTIRAVDPVPYSSPYGEIREAAREASRPVSAYDDGAIPEYSSTPYKSVYSKLAFLPLIRMDYPGKIKAGSYFYGSDFLDKISLFGFAAINGRRDSDLYAALNYRRFTPTLFAELYHIRKNTSEEDYRYAYTLMAADLGADWKLGESNELRTAYQFSRYDATMTLVTPGQDIKIPYTYHIGNVFQLRLDHYGVPPARYSGIAPRRGRKIGLELTANRQRFIDGFEVHRDYGTLIVKKIPYNYFQFLVDWREYRPFVIPSTSLALRFRAGAIDRPVDGFYNFFAGGLDGLKGYPYYSIEGRKLIQAGAALRFPIWRKTGLRFAFFHIDNVFGSVYADVGNAWDDNTLSGLDWKTDVGAQLRFGLWAFYGFPMRFFVDAAYGFDKFEHEGVTYGREWRWYFGMLFDFPD
;
A
#
# COMPACT_ATOMS: atom_id res chain seq x y z
N MET A 1 -0.17 -30.64 13.92
CA MET A 1 -0.80 -30.81 12.58
C MET A 1 -1.79 -29.71 12.16
N MET A 2 -2.66 -29.21 13.05
CA MET A 2 -3.73 -28.23 12.73
C MET A 2 -3.18 -26.94 12.10
N ARG A 3 -2.09 -26.38 12.64
CA ARG A 3 -1.54 -25.10 12.20
C ARG A 3 -0.98 -25.12 10.77
N ASN A 4 -0.21 -26.14 10.39
CA ASN A 4 0.47 -26.15 9.08
C ASN A 4 -0.43 -26.53 7.89
N ARG A 5 -1.49 -27.33 8.10
CA ARG A 5 -2.51 -27.54 7.06
C ARG A 5 -3.44 -26.35 6.91
N LEU A 6 -3.76 -25.63 7.99
CA LEU A 6 -4.43 -24.33 7.90
C LEU A 6 -3.55 -23.30 7.19
N THR A 7 -2.24 -23.24 7.47
CA THR A 7 -1.28 -22.34 6.80
C THR A 7 -1.25 -22.56 5.29
N ILE A 8 -1.33 -23.80 4.79
CA ILE A 8 -1.25 -24.06 3.33
C ILE A 8 -2.56 -23.72 2.62
N VAL A 9 -3.69 -23.94 3.28
CA VAL A 9 -4.98 -23.38 2.81
C VAL A 9 -4.90 -21.84 2.82
N PHE A 10 -4.30 -21.22 3.85
CA PHE A 10 -4.08 -19.77 3.97
C PHE A 10 -3.09 -19.19 2.93
N LEU A 11 -2.04 -19.93 2.57
CA LEU A 11 -1.04 -19.54 1.56
C LEU A 11 -1.63 -19.51 0.15
N ILE A 12 -2.63 -20.34 -0.11
CA ILE A 12 -3.39 -20.38 -1.37
C ILE A 12 -4.49 -19.29 -1.42
N LEU A 13 -4.88 -18.77 -0.24
CA LEU A 13 -5.96 -17.80 0.00
C LEU A 13 -5.55 -16.31 -0.11
N LEU A 14 -4.24 -16.01 -0.19
CA LEU A 14 -3.68 -14.64 -0.10
C LEU A 14 -4.12 -13.64 -1.19
N ALA A 15 -4.98 -14.03 -2.12
CA ALA A 15 -5.57 -13.10 -3.09
C ALA A 15 -6.61 -12.17 -2.46
N VAL A 16 -7.34 -12.63 -1.44
CA VAL A 16 -8.31 -11.77 -0.74
C VAL A 16 -7.59 -10.81 0.23
N SER A 17 -6.36 -11.15 0.61
CA SER A 17 -5.41 -10.25 1.28
C SER A 17 -4.80 -9.20 0.34
N GLY A 18 -5.02 -9.29 -0.97
CA GLY A 18 -4.84 -8.14 -1.89
C GLY A 18 -5.83 -7.01 -1.59
N PHE A 19 -6.93 -7.32 -0.89
CA PHE A 19 -7.83 -6.40 -0.18
C PHE A 19 -7.67 -6.51 1.34
N GLY A 20 -6.60 -7.16 1.79
CA GLY A 20 -6.21 -7.27 3.19
C GLY A 20 -5.76 -5.90 3.65
N GLN A 21 -6.75 -5.09 4.02
CA GLN A 21 -6.58 -4.03 4.99
C GLN A 21 -5.80 -4.68 6.14
N PHE A 22 -4.55 -4.27 6.32
CA PHE A 22 -3.87 -4.39 7.62
C PHE A 22 -4.93 -4.11 8.68
N LEU A 23 -5.07 -4.91 9.74
CA LEU A 23 -6.01 -4.66 10.83
C LEU A 23 -6.10 -3.15 11.06
N GLU A 24 -7.12 -2.49 10.50
CA GLU A 24 -7.22 -1.03 10.62
C GLU A 24 -7.66 -0.78 12.05
N TYR A 25 -7.34 0.39 12.58
CA TYR A 25 -7.86 0.72 13.90
C TYR A 25 -9.38 0.81 13.79
N ASN A 26 -10.08 -0.03 14.55
CA ASN A 26 -11.52 0.12 14.74
C ASN A 26 -11.70 1.51 15.36
N HIS A 27 -12.40 2.42 14.69
CA HIS A 27 -12.64 3.78 15.16
C HIS A 27 -14.04 3.89 15.80
N PRO A 28 -14.33 3.25 16.96
CA PRO A 28 -15.68 3.17 17.51
C PRO A 28 -16.23 4.50 18.00
N GLY A 29 -15.35 5.47 18.28
CA GLY A 29 -15.73 6.82 18.70
C GLY A 29 -16.19 7.73 17.55
N LEU A 30 -16.29 7.22 16.32
CA LEU A 30 -16.83 7.97 15.19
C LEU A 30 -18.35 7.75 15.10
N ASP A 31 -19.11 8.84 15.15
CA ASP A 31 -20.54 8.86 14.92
C ASP A 31 -20.80 9.04 13.42
N TRP A 32 -21.26 7.97 12.77
CA TRP A 32 -21.44 7.93 11.32
C TRP A 32 -22.88 8.28 10.93
N ARG A 33 -23.01 9.11 9.92
CA ARG A 33 -24.28 9.54 9.31
C ARG A 33 -24.25 9.29 7.81
N THR A 34 -25.43 9.27 7.20
CA THR A 34 -25.62 9.04 5.76
C THR A 34 -26.49 10.15 5.17
N ILE A 35 -26.00 10.75 4.07
CA ILE A 35 -26.81 11.51 3.11
C ILE A 35 -27.21 10.53 2.00
N GLU A 36 -28.49 10.53 1.61
CA GLU A 36 -28.97 9.79 0.45
C GLU A 36 -29.33 10.79 -0.66
N THR A 37 -28.85 10.50 -1.86
CA THR A 37 -29.15 11.23 -3.11
C THR A 37 -29.79 10.29 -4.12
N GLU A 38 -30.08 10.78 -5.33
CA GLU A 38 -30.57 9.95 -6.42
C GLU A 38 -29.60 8.81 -6.77
N HIS A 39 -28.30 9.10 -6.84
CA HIS A 39 -27.29 8.16 -7.36
C HIS A 39 -26.36 7.57 -6.28
N ALA A 40 -26.34 8.12 -5.07
CA ALA A 40 -25.38 7.72 -4.05
C ALA A 40 -25.86 7.82 -2.60
N TYR A 41 -25.26 6.98 -1.76
CA TYR A 41 -25.19 7.12 -0.31
C TYR A 41 -23.83 7.72 0.06
N VAL A 42 -23.82 8.85 0.75
CA VAL A 42 -22.60 9.49 1.27
C VAL A 42 -22.55 9.29 2.78
N HIS A 43 -21.67 8.40 3.22
CA HIS A 43 -21.41 8.09 4.61
C HIS A 43 -20.26 8.95 5.14
N TYR A 44 -20.47 9.62 6.27
CA TYR A 44 -19.48 10.53 6.86
C TYR A 44 -19.57 10.51 8.38
N HIS A 45 -18.50 10.93 9.06
CA HIS A 45 -18.49 11.01 10.52
C HIS A 45 -18.55 12.47 11.01
N GLN A 46 -18.66 12.65 12.31
CA GLN A 46 -18.67 13.98 12.93
C GLN A 46 -17.42 14.80 12.53
N GLY A 47 -17.62 16.09 12.22
CA GLY A 47 -16.54 17.01 11.85
C GLY A 47 -16.17 17.04 10.36
N VAL A 48 -16.93 16.37 9.49
CA VAL A 48 -16.65 16.27 8.03
C VAL A 48 -17.87 16.64 7.16
N THR A 49 -18.77 17.45 7.72
CA THR A 49 -20.10 17.71 7.14
C THR A 49 -20.01 18.49 5.83
N ARG A 50 -19.12 19.50 5.73
CA ARG A 50 -18.96 20.28 4.50
C ARG A 50 -18.51 19.37 3.36
N SER A 51 -17.44 18.61 3.58
CA SER A 51 -16.89 17.74 2.55
C SER A 51 -17.91 16.69 2.10
N ALA A 52 -18.68 16.11 3.04
CA ALA A 52 -19.72 15.14 2.70
C ALA A 52 -20.84 15.71 1.81
N ARG A 53 -21.29 16.94 2.11
CA ARG A 53 -22.31 17.63 1.28
C ARG A 53 -21.76 18.01 -0.09
N LEU A 54 -20.51 18.46 -0.15
CA LEU A 54 -19.86 18.76 -1.43
C LEU A 54 -19.68 17.48 -2.27
N VAL A 55 -19.28 16.35 -1.68
CA VAL A 55 -19.24 15.05 -2.36
C VAL A 55 -20.62 14.68 -2.91
N ALA A 56 -21.69 14.84 -2.13
CA ALA A 56 -23.07 14.57 -2.58
C ALA A 56 -23.47 15.43 -3.79
N LYS A 57 -23.11 16.72 -3.78
CA LYS A 57 -23.33 17.65 -4.90
C LYS A 57 -22.55 17.21 -6.15
N ILE A 58 -21.24 16.97 -6.00
CA ILE A 58 -20.35 16.60 -7.10
C ILE A 58 -20.86 15.34 -7.78
N VAL A 59 -21.24 14.30 -7.02
CA VAL A 59 -21.74 13.04 -7.59
C VAL A 59 -22.96 13.28 -8.47
N GLY A 60 -23.90 14.14 -8.07
CA GLY A 60 -25.06 14.49 -8.89
C GLY A 60 -24.69 15.18 -10.21
N GLU A 61 -23.68 16.06 -10.19
CA GLU A 61 -23.23 16.81 -11.36
C GLU A 61 -22.43 15.97 -12.36
N ILE A 62 -21.66 15.00 -11.89
CA ILE A 62 -20.76 14.19 -12.75
C ILE A 62 -21.39 12.89 -13.23
N TYR A 63 -22.52 12.45 -12.66
CA TYR A 63 -23.06 11.13 -12.91
C TYR A 63 -23.35 10.89 -14.40
N GLU A 64 -24.25 11.68 -14.99
CA GLU A 64 -24.67 11.53 -16.39
C GLU A 64 -23.51 11.80 -17.39
N PRO A 65 -22.69 12.86 -17.23
CA PRO A 65 -21.63 13.13 -18.20
C PRO A 65 -20.58 12.01 -18.32
N VAL A 66 -20.32 11.29 -17.24
CA VAL A 66 -19.34 10.19 -17.22
C VAL A 66 -20.00 8.86 -17.58
N THR A 67 -21.20 8.53 -17.07
CA THR A 67 -21.87 7.26 -17.40
C THR A 67 -22.22 7.17 -18.89
N SER A 68 -22.64 8.28 -19.49
CA SER A 68 -23.01 8.37 -20.91
C SER A 68 -21.86 8.04 -21.86
N LEU A 69 -20.64 8.52 -21.59
CA LEU A 69 -19.44 8.21 -22.39
C LEU A 69 -19.16 6.70 -22.47
N TYR A 70 -19.23 6.00 -21.34
CA TYR A 70 -18.91 4.58 -21.31
C TYR A 70 -20.11 3.69 -21.68
N GLY A 71 -21.33 4.22 -21.62
CA GLY A 71 -22.57 3.45 -21.77
C GLY A 71 -22.74 2.43 -20.65
N TYR A 72 -22.38 2.82 -19.43
CA TYR A 72 -22.44 1.95 -18.25
C TYR A 72 -22.96 2.73 -17.04
N GLU A 73 -23.98 2.18 -16.40
CA GLU A 73 -24.51 2.66 -15.13
C GLU A 73 -24.34 1.60 -14.04
N PRO A 74 -24.00 1.99 -12.81
CA PRO A 74 -24.02 1.08 -11.67
C PRO A 74 -25.40 0.44 -11.45
N ASP A 75 -25.44 -0.85 -11.14
CA ASP A 75 -26.68 -1.60 -10.87
C ASP A 75 -27.36 -1.25 -9.54
N THR A 76 -26.69 -0.47 -8.70
CA THR A 76 -27.18 0.07 -7.43
C THR A 76 -26.59 1.45 -7.20
N LYS A 77 -27.19 2.25 -6.31
CA LYS A 77 -26.54 3.48 -5.81
C LYS A 77 -25.12 3.19 -5.31
N LEU A 78 -24.22 4.14 -5.52
CA LEU A 78 -22.84 4.05 -5.05
C LEU A 78 -22.73 4.45 -3.58
N HIS A 79 -21.79 3.84 -2.86
CA HIS A 79 -21.51 4.15 -1.46
C HIS A 79 -20.20 4.94 -1.36
N PHE A 80 -20.29 6.24 -1.11
CA PHE A 80 -19.13 7.10 -0.84
C PHE A 80 -18.88 7.18 0.67
N ILE A 81 -17.65 6.94 1.11
CA ILE A 81 -17.24 6.99 2.51
C ILE A 81 -16.22 8.10 2.67
N VAL A 82 -16.60 9.17 3.35
CA VAL A 82 -15.78 10.36 3.57
C VAL A 82 -15.07 10.24 4.91
N ARG A 83 -13.74 10.17 4.88
CA ARG A 83 -12.85 9.96 6.03
C ARG A 83 -12.04 11.24 6.34
N ASP A 84 -11.92 11.59 7.62
CA ASP A 84 -11.07 12.70 8.09
C ASP A 84 -10.35 12.38 9.44
N HIS A 85 -10.12 11.10 9.71
CA HIS A 85 -9.46 10.62 10.92
C HIS A 85 -7.93 10.43 10.76
N GLU A 86 -7.39 10.76 9.60
CA GLU A 86 -5.95 10.78 9.30
C GLU A 86 -5.62 11.96 8.37
N ASP A 87 -4.45 12.57 8.52
CA ASP A 87 -3.96 13.64 7.64
C ASP A 87 -3.31 13.07 6.39
N ASN A 88 -4.12 12.42 5.56
CA ASN A 88 -3.70 11.83 4.29
C ASN A 88 -4.72 12.22 3.22
N ALA A 89 -4.25 12.64 2.05
CA ALA A 89 -5.11 12.90 0.90
C ALA A 89 -5.05 11.70 -0.03
N ASN A 90 -6.19 11.04 -0.25
CA ASN A 90 -6.28 9.87 -1.12
C ASN A 90 -7.73 9.59 -1.56
N GLY A 91 -7.87 8.72 -2.55
CA GLY A 91 -9.13 8.12 -2.99
C GLY A 91 -8.96 6.62 -3.22
N ALA A 92 -10.05 5.85 -3.18
CA ALA A 92 -10.06 4.45 -3.59
C ALA A 92 -11.43 4.00 -4.11
N ALA A 93 -11.44 3.46 -5.33
CA ALA A 93 -12.60 2.84 -5.97
C ALA A 93 -12.60 1.31 -5.82
N TYR A 94 -13.63 0.77 -5.15
CA TYR A 94 -13.91 -0.66 -5.03
C TYR A 94 -15.07 -1.02 -5.97
N TYR A 95 -14.77 -1.11 -7.27
CA TYR A 95 -15.74 -1.27 -8.36
C TYR A 95 -16.50 -2.61 -8.39
N TYR A 96 -16.08 -3.60 -7.60
CA TYR A 96 -16.86 -4.82 -7.35
C TYR A 96 -17.93 -4.61 -6.27
N ASP A 97 -17.71 -3.69 -5.34
CA ASP A 97 -18.59 -3.46 -4.19
C ASP A 97 -19.56 -2.28 -4.40
N ASN A 98 -19.38 -1.48 -5.46
CA ASN A 98 -20.05 -0.17 -5.62
C ASN A 98 -19.68 0.81 -4.48
N LYS A 99 -18.44 0.75 -4.01
CA LYS A 99 -17.90 1.54 -2.89
C LYS A 99 -16.78 2.45 -3.35
N VAL A 100 -16.79 3.69 -2.85
CA VAL A 100 -15.72 4.69 -3.03
C VAL A 100 -15.32 5.22 -1.66
N GLU A 101 -14.03 5.29 -1.37
CA GLU A 101 -13.50 5.94 -0.17
C GLU A 101 -12.76 7.22 -0.53
N ILE A 102 -13.08 8.31 0.16
CA ILE A 102 -12.49 9.64 -0.05
C ILE A 102 -11.91 10.13 1.27
N TRP A 103 -10.64 10.52 1.26
CA TRP A 103 -10.05 11.23 2.38
C TRP A 103 -10.20 12.75 2.15
N ALA A 104 -10.87 13.40 3.10
CA ALA A 104 -11.23 14.82 3.02
C ALA A 104 -10.05 15.81 3.06
N PRO A 105 -8.93 15.55 3.76
CA PRO A 105 -7.79 16.46 3.75
C PRO A 105 -7.31 16.73 2.33
N PRO A 106 -7.02 18.00 1.99
CA PRO A 106 -6.61 18.37 0.66
C PRO A 106 -5.25 17.78 0.26
N ALA A 107 -5.08 17.48 -1.02
CA ALA A 107 -3.82 16.98 -1.56
C ALA A 107 -2.76 18.07 -1.69
N ASP A 108 -1.82 18.13 -0.74
CA ASP A 108 -0.55 18.84 -0.90
C ASP A 108 0.55 17.88 -1.37
N PHE A 109 0.36 17.29 -2.55
CA PHE A 109 1.27 16.28 -3.11
C PHE A 109 2.32 16.91 -4.01
N THR A 110 3.60 16.77 -3.64
CA THR A 110 4.73 17.45 -4.29
C THR A 110 4.95 17.08 -5.76
N LEU A 111 4.27 16.05 -6.30
CA LEU A 111 4.38 15.64 -7.70
C LEU A 111 3.13 16.00 -8.53
N ARG A 112 2.18 16.77 -7.99
CA ARG A 112 0.96 17.20 -8.71
C ARG A 112 0.81 18.73 -8.65
N GLY A 113 0.15 19.27 -9.67
CA GLY A 113 -0.28 20.66 -9.67
C GLY A 113 -1.47 20.92 -8.73
N ASP A 114 -1.93 22.17 -8.74
CA ASP A 114 -3.06 22.59 -7.93
C ASP A 114 -4.38 22.24 -8.61
N HIS A 115 -5.30 21.64 -7.86
CA HIS A 115 -6.59 21.18 -8.35
C HIS A 115 -7.63 21.37 -7.25
N ASP A 116 -8.89 21.52 -7.63
CA ASP A 116 -9.98 21.33 -6.69
C ASP A 116 -9.97 19.87 -6.22
N TRP A 117 -9.41 19.62 -5.04
CA TRP A 117 -9.13 18.28 -4.56
C TRP A 117 -10.37 17.40 -4.53
N LEU A 118 -11.49 17.89 -3.98
CA LEU A 118 -12.68 17.07 -3.82
C LEU A 118 -13.34 16.78 -5.17
N ARG A 119 -13.43 17.77 -6.07
CA ARG A 119 -13.93 17.53 -7.42
C ARG A 119 -13.04 16.57 -8.20
N ASN A 120 -11.73 16.71 -8.07
CA ASN A 120 -10.78 15.85 -8.73
C ASN A 120 -10.93 14.40 -8.23
N VAL A 121 -10.74 14.18 -6.94
CA VAL A 121 -10.72 12.82 -6.38
C VAL A 121 -12.06 12.11 -6.53
N VAL A 122 -13.19 12.80 -6.29
CA VAL A 122 -14.52 12.19 -6.45
C VAL A 122 -14.75 11.77 -7.91
N THR A 123 -14.40 12.64 -8.87
CA THR A 123 -14.59 12.34 -10.28
C THR A 123 -13.59 11.30 -10.80
N HIS A 124 -12.36 11.30 -10.29
CA HIS A 124 -11.33 10.30 -10.56
C HIS A 124 -11.82 8.91 -10.13
N GLU A 125 -12.22 8.77 -8.87
CA GLU A 125 -12.72 7.49 -8.36
C GLU A 125 -14.03 7.07 -9.04
N PHE A 126 -14.95 8.01 -9.30
CA PHE A 126 -16.18 7.70 -10.06
C PHE A 126 -15.86 7.20 -11.47
N SER A 127 -14.90 7.82 -12.16
CA SER A 127 -14.46 7.39 -13.49
C SER A 127 -13.87 5.98 -13.48
N HIS A 128 -13.16 5.57 -12.41
CA HIS A 128 -12.77 4.18 -12.22
C HIS A 128 -13.97 3.24 -12.10
N MET A 129 -14.98 3.59 -11.28
CA MET A 129 -16.19 2.78 -11.11
C MET A 129 -16.89 2.49 -12.44
N ILE A 130 -17.00 3.52 -13.29
CA ILE A 130 -17.70 3.43 -14.58
C ILE A 130 -16.84 2.72 -15.63
N SER A 131 -15.59 3.15 -15.83
CA SER A 131 -14.72 2.60 -16.88
C SER A 131 -14.35 1.13 -16.64
N LEU A 132 -14.04 0.73 -15.40
CA LEU A 132 -13.76 -0.66 -15.04
C LEU A 132 -15.03 -1.51 -15.08
N GLY A 133 -16.18 -0.92 -14.73
CA GLY A 133 -17.50 -1.54 -14.89
C GLY A 133 -17.79 -1.89 -16.35
N ALA A 134 -17.55 -0.95 -17.27
CA ALA A 134 -17.72 -1.14 -18.72
C ALA A 134 -16.75 -2.19 -19.31
N ALA A 135 -15.56 -2.35 -18.73
CA ALA A 135 -14.53 -3.28 -19.19
C ALA A 135 -14.64 -4.71 -18.64
N ARG A 136 -15.43 -4.92 -17.58
CA ARG A 136 -15.48 -6.20 -16.85
C ARG A 136 -16.19 -7.30 -17.65
N LYS A 137 -15.63 -8.51 -17.62
CA LYS A 137 -16.14 -9.72 -18.29
C LYS A 137 -17.33 -10.35 -17.58
N PHE A 138 -17.29 -10.39 -16.26
CA PHE A 138 -18.26 -11.06 -15.40
C PHE A 138 -19.11 -10.04 -14.60
N PRO A 139 -20.21 -10.46 -13.96
CA PRO A 139 -20.91 -9.63 -12.98
C PRO A 139 -20.01 -9.22 -11.80
N ARG A 140 -20.41 -8.21 -11.02
CA ARG A 140 -19.65 -7.73 -9.84
C ARG A 140 -19.38 -8.82 -8.81
N GLN A 141 -20.29 -9.78 -8.69
CA GLN A 141 -20.21 -10.88 -7.75
C GLN A 141 -19.19 -11.95 -8.17
N ILE A 142 -18.58 -11.87 -9.35
CA ILE A 142 -17.54 -12.82 -9.79
C ILE A 142 -16.28 -12.04 -10.22
N PRO A 143 -15.44 -11.60 -9.27
CA PRO A 143 -14.25 -10.83 -9.61
C PRO A 143 -13.19 -11.61 -10.38
N ALA A 144 -13.04 -12.90 -10.07
CA ALA A 144 -12.07 -13.79 -10.70
C ALA A 144 -12.49 -15.25 -10.53
N VAL A 145 -11.91 -16.12 -11.36
CA VAL A 145 -12.00 -17.59 -11.24
C VAL A 145 -10.61 -18.15 -10.95
N TYR A 146 -10.48 -19.11 -10.02
CA TYR A 146 -9.20 -19.65 -9.59
C TYR A 146 -8.96 -21.06 -10.14
N PHE A 147 -7.73 -21.30 -10.58
CA PHE A 147 -7.22 -22.63 -10.85
C PHE A 147 -6.12 -22.96 -9.86
N GLN A 148 -6.26 -24.10 -9.19
CA GLN A 148 -5.39 -24.50 -8.10
C GLN A 148 -4.85 -25.91 -8.28
N TRP A 149 -3.61 -26.13 -7.84
CA TRP A 149 -3.02 -27.45 -7.76
C TRP A 149 -2.20 -27.57 -6.48
N ILE A 150 -2.49 -28.63 -5.71
CA ILE A 150 -1.76 -28.99 -4.51
C ILE A 150 -1.19 -30.40 -4.70
N GLY A 151 0.14 -30.49 -4.69
CA GLY A 151 0.89 -31.74 -4.61
C GLY A 151 1.47 -31.93 -3.21
N TYR A 152 1.69 -33.19 -2.85
CA TYR A 152 2.14 -33.63 -1.53
C TYR A 152 3.43 -34.46 -1.65
N GLU A 153 4.23 -34.45 -0.60
CA GLU A 153 5.30 -35.41 -0.33
C GLU A 153 4.70 -36.83 -0.24
N ASP A 154 5.45 -37.82 -0.73
CA ASP A 154 5.05 -39.22 -0.66
C ASP A 154 5.21 -39.74 0.77
N GLU A 155 6.20 -39.22 1.51
CA GLU A 155 6.46 -39.53 2.90
C GLU A 155 5.41 -38.91 3.83
N LYS A 156 4.87 -39.76 4.71
CA LYS A 156 3.83 -39.39 5.67
C LYS A 156 3.87 -40.35 6.85
N ARG A 157 3.42 -39.89 8.01
CA ARG A 157 3.12 -40.78 9.14
C ARG A 157 1.93 -41.67 8.84
N ARG A 158 1.86 -42.82 9.51
CA ARG A 158 0.77 -43.80 9.36
C ARG A 158 -0.61 -43.23 9.70
N ASP A 159 -0.68 -42.30 10.64
CA ASP A 159 -1.90 -41.61 11.08
C ASP A 159 -2.29 -40.42 10.18
N VAL A 160 -1.61 -40.23 9.05
CA VAL A 160 -1.82 -39.11 8.12
C VAL A 160 -2.26 -39.61 6.74
N ILE A 161 -3.33 -39.02 6.20
CA ILE A 161 -3.88 -39.42 4.89
C ILE A 161 -2.97 -39.04 3.71
N HIS A 162 -2.41 -37.83 3.73
CA HIS A 162 -1.55 -37.26 2.68
C HIS A 162 -0.30 -36.64 3.29
N GLY A 163 0.86 -36.74 2.64
CA GLY A 163 2.10 -36.10 3.11
C GLY A 163 2.01 -34.57 3.16
N TYR A 164 3.14 -33.92 3.41
CA TYR A 164 3.18 -32.46 3.49
C TYR A 164 3.23 -31.83 2.09
N PRO A 165 2.57 -30.69 1.82
CA PRO A 165 2.57 -30.08 0.49
C PRO A 165 3.95 -29.65 -0.02
N ASN A 166 4.27 -30.03 -1.27
CA ASN A 166 5.53 -29.69 -1.94
C ASN A 166 5.35 -28.96 -3.29
N LYS A 167 4.12 -28.95 -3.83
CA LYS A 167 3.76 -28.27 -5.08
C LYS A 167 2.52 -27.43 -4.83
N LEU A 168 2.62 -26.10 -4.99
CA LEU A 168 1.56 -25.16 -4.60
C LEU A 168 1.27 -24.15 -5.72
N PHE A 169 0.18 -24.31 -6.46
CA PHE A 169 -0.22 -23.37 -7.52
C PHE A 169 -1.60 -22.80 -7.24
N SER A 170 -1.73 -21.48 -7.34
CA SER A 170 -2.99 -20.75 -7.28
C SER A 170 -2.94 -19.59 -8.28
N VAL A 171 -3.63 -19.74 -9.41
CA VAL A 171 -3.62 -18.74 -10.50
C VAL A 171 -5.02 -18.16 -10.68
N PRO A 172 -5.19 -16.83 -10.61
CA PRO A 172 -6.46 -16.18 -10.88
C PRO A 172 -6.65 -15.92 -12.38
N PHE A 173 -7.87 -16.12 -12.87
CA PHE A 173 -8.36 -15.63 -14.14
C PHE A 173 -9.24 -14.41 -13.90
N ALA A 174 -8.71 -13.24 -14.24
CA ALA A 174 -9.29 -11.96 -13.84
C ALA A 174 -10.56 -11.62 -14.62
N GLY A 175 -11.57 -11.09 -13.92
CA GLY A 175 -12.76 -10.50 -14.54
C GLY A 175 -12.49 -9.16 -15.24
N THR A 176 -11.37 -8.50 -14.95
CA THR A 176 -10.94 -7.24 -15.57
C THR A 176 -9.47 -7.35 -15.97
N VAL A 177 -9.13 -6.89 -17.18
CA VAL A 177 -7.79 -7.06 -17.79
C VAL A 177 -7.17 -5.73 -18.25
N MET A 178 -7.44 -4.68 -17.48
CA MET A 178 -7.05 -3.31 -17.79
C MET A 178 -5.64 -3.00 -17.24
N PRO A 179 -4.73 -2.43 -18.05
CA PRO A 179 -3.40 -2.05 -17.57
C PRO A 179 -3.50 -0.79 -16.71
N MET A 180 -2.67 -0.70 -15.66
CA MET A 180 -2.79 0.37 -14.68
C MET A 180 -2.67 1.76 -15.30
N TRP A 181 -1.76 1.99 -16.25
CA TRP A 181 -1.66 3.29 -16.92
C TRP A 181 -2.95 3.74 -17.62
N PHE A 182 -3.73 2.81 -18.20
CA PHE A 182 -4.96 3.15 -18.92
C PHE A 182 -6.09 3.39 -17.92
N ALA A 183 -6.18 2.57 -16.87
CA ALA A 183 -7.12 2.78 -15.78
C ALA A 183 -6.94 4.17 -15.15
N GLU A 184 -5.70 4.52 -14.76
CA GLU A 184 -5.39 5.84 -14.20
C GLU A 184 -5.55 6.96 -15.22
N GLY A 185 -5.07 6.75 -16.46
CA GLY A 185 -5.16 7.77 -17.49
C GLY A 185 -6.60 8.16 -17.83
N MET A 186 -7.54 7.20 -17.82
CA MET A 186 -8.97 7.48 -17.96
C MET A 186 -9.55 8.20 -16.76
N ALA A 187 -9.16 7.81 -15.54
CA ALA A 187 -9.64 8.46 -14.33
C ALA A 187 -9.12 9.90 -14.18
N GLN A 188 -7.93 10.19 -14.71
CA GLN A 188 -7.37 11.55 -14.80
C GLN A 188 -7.98 12.35 -15.95
N MET A 189 -8.30 11.70 -17.08
CA MET A 189 -9.03 12.35 -18.18
C MET A 189 -10.46 12.68 -17.79
N GLN A 190 -11.10 11.80 -17.01
CA GLN A 190 -12.49 11.89 -16.58
C GLN A 190 -13.43 11.97 -17.79
N ARG A 191 -13.80 13.19 -18.16
CA ARG A 191 -14.60 13.55 -19.33
C ARG A 191 -14.01 14.82 -19.95
N THR A 192 -13.93 14.85 -21.27
CA THR A 192 -13.47 16.02 -22.02
C THR A 192 -14.34 17.22 -21.68
N GLY A 193 -13.69 18.32 -21.27
CA GLY A 193 -14.36 19.53 -20.80
C GLY A 193 -14.45 19.66 -19.27
N PHE A 194 -14.24 18.58 -18.51
CA PHE A 194 -14.02 18.70 -17.06
C PHE A 194 -12.67 19.36 -16.78
N ARG A 195 -12.63 20.20 -15.74
CA ARG A 195 -11.43 20.95 -15.34
C ARG A 195 -10.94 20.55 -13.94
N PHE A 196 -11.30 19.35 -13.48
CA PHE A 196 -10.97 18.90 -12.12
C PHE A 196 -9.57 18.26 -12.06
N ASP A 197 -9.11 17.62 -13.14
CA ASP A 197 -7.71 17.28 -13.38
C ASP A 197 -7.33 17.77 -14.79
N THR A 198 -6.16 18.38 -14.94
CA THR A 198 -5.72 18.93 -16.23
C THR A 198 -4.25 18.66 -16.49
N TRP A 199 -3.84 18.75 -17.76
CA TRP A 199 -2.43 18.69 -18.14
C TRP A 199 -1.72 20.01 -17.77
N ASP A 200 -1.33 20.12 -16.50
CA ASP A 200 -0.63 21.26 -15.92
C ASP A 200 0.90 21.24 -16.18
N THR A 201 1.58 22.31 -15.77
CA THR A 201 3.04 22.47 -15.90
C THR A 201 3.86 21.53 -15.01
N HIS A 202 3.30 20.97 -13.91
CA HIS A 202 3.94 19.94 -13.10
C HIS A 202 3.95 18.58 -13.82
N ARG A 203 2.83 18.17 -14.41
CA ARG A 203 2.72 16.93 -15.20
C ARG A 203 3.60 17.00 -16.42
N ASP A 204 3.58 18.15 -17.08
CA ASP A 204 4.43 18.44 -18.22
C ASP A 204 5.92 18.37 -17.86
N MET A 205 6.31 18.90 -16.69
CA MET A 205 7.66 18.77 -16.13
C MET A 205 8.08 17.30 -15.93
N LEU A 206 7.20 16.47 -15.35
CA LEU A 206 7.48 15.05 -15.12
C LEU A 206 7.69 14.30 -16.44
N LEU A 207 6.84 14.54 -17.44
CA LEU A 207 6.95 13.88 -18.74
C LEU A 207 8.13 14.41 -19.56
N ARG A 208 8.32 15.74 -19.63
CA ARG A 208 9.42 16.40 -20.33
C ARG A 208 10.78 15.89 -19.86
N THR A 209 11.03 15.91 -18.55
CA THR A 209 12.31 15.45 -18.00
C THR A 209 12.52 13.95 -18.24
N ALA A 210 11.47 13.13 -18.13
CA ALA A 210 11.56 11.71 -18.47
C ALA A 210 11.87 11.47 -19.96
N VAL A 211 11.39 12.32 -20.86
CA VAL A 211 11.72 12.25 -22.30
C VAL A 211 13.16 12.68 -22.54
N LEU A 212 13.54 13.88 -22.08
CA LEU A 212 14.85 14.49 -22.34
C LEU A 212 16.02 13.66 -21.76
N ASP A 213 15.81 13.00 -20.63
CA ASP A 213 16.82 12.17 -19.95
C ASP A 213 16.71 10.67 -20.31
N GLY A 214 15.81 10.27 -21.22
CA GLY A 214 15.62 8.86 -21.57
C GLY A 214 15.01 7.98 -20.46
N GLY A 215 14.29 8.60 -19.52
CA GLY A 215 13.65 7.98 -18.37
C GLY A 215 12.22 7.46 -18.57
N LEU A 216 11.66 7.45 -19.79
CA LEU A 216 10.32 6.92 -20.02
C LEU A 216 10.19 5.45 -19.57
N LEU A 217 9.07 5.12 -18.91
CA LEU A 217 8.71 3.73 -18.65
C LEU A 217 8.35 3.04 -19.97
N PRO A 218 8.93 1.86 -20.26
CA PRO A 218 8.45 0.99 -21.33
C PRO A 218 6.98 0.62 -21.11
N LEU A 219 6.26 0.33 -22.20
CA LEU A 219 4.85 -0.10 -22.16
C LEU A 219 4.58 -1.25 -21.17
N ALA A 220 5.53 -2.19 -21.07
CA ALA A 220 5.46 -3.28 -20.11
C ALA A 220 5.35 -2.78 -18.66
N GLU A 221 6.24 -1.86 -18.29
CA GLU A 221 6.32 -1.27 -16.96
C GLU A 221 5.17 -0.30 -16.68
N MET A 222 4.61 0.38 -17.67
CA MET A 222 3.39 1.19 -17.50
C MET A 222 2.18 0.35 -17.06
N GLY A 223 2.17 -0.95 -17.39
CA GLY A 223 1.05 -1.82 -17.09
C GLY A 223 0.85 -2.15 -15.61
N VAL A 224 1.85 -1.91 -14.73
CA VAL A 224 1.82 -2.36 -13.33
C VAL A 224 2.39 -1.31 -12.36
N PHE A 225 1.90 -1.32 -11.13
CA PHE A 225 2.54 -0.62 -10.00
C PHE A 225 3.65 -1.49 -9.38
N GLY A 226 4.54 -0.88 -8.57
CA GLY A 226 5.66 -1.62 -7.94
C GLY A 226 7.02 -0.92 -8.05
N LYS A 227 7.01 0.39 -8.29
CA LYS A 227 8.20 1.23 -8.45
C LYS A 227 8.33 2.18 -7.26
N ASN A 228 9.38 3.00 -7.25
CA ASN A 228 9.54 4.08 -6.28
C ASN A 228 8.49 5.17 -6.53
N SER A 229 8.46 6.22 -5.70
CA SER A 229 7.48 7.32 -5.85
C SER A 229 7.47 7.91 -7.26
N ILE A 230 8.63 8.22 -7.84
CA ILE A 230 8.73 8.76 -9.21
C ILE A 230 8.27 7.75 -10.26
N GLY A 231 8.66 6.49 -10.14
CA GLY A 231 8.28 5.45 -11.10
C GLY A 231 6.78 5.13 -11.07
N ASN A 232 6.15 5.10 -9.88
CA ASN A 232 4.70 4.94 -9.80
C ASN A 232 4.00 6.18 -10.37
N GLU A 233 4.48 7.38 -10.04
CA GLU A 233 3.95 8.62 -10.58
C GLU A 233 4.07 8.71 -12.12
N ARG A 234 5.10 8.11 -12.72
CA ARG A 234 5.21 7.98 -14.18
C ARG A 234 4.13 7.07 -14.78
N VAL A 235 3.60 6.08 -14.07
CA VAL A 235 2.48 5.26 -14.55
C VAL A 235 1.24 6.13 -14.75
N TYR A 236 0.95 7.01 -13.78
CA TYR A 236 -0.12 8.01 -13.88
C TYR A 236 0.15 9.00 -15.02
N ASN A 237 1.29 9.70 -15.01
CA ASN A 237 1.52 10.79 -15.96
C ASN A 237 1.68 10.30 -17.41
N GLN A 238 2.44 9.24 -17.66
CA GLN A 238 2.49 8.67 -19.02
C GLN A 238 1.16 8.05 -19.42
N GLY A 239 0.42 7.48 -18.46
CA GLY A 239 -0.90 6.91 -18.71
C GLY A 239 -1.90 7.97 -19.16
N TYR A 240 -2.00 9.05 -18.39
CA TYR A 240 -2.83 10.21 -18.71
C TYR A 240 -2.44 10.87 -20.02
N ALA A 241 -1.13 11.09 -20.24
CA ALA A 241 -0.59 11.61 -21.48
C ALA A 241 -1.00 10.77 -22.71
N LEU A 242 -0.86 9.45 -22.62
CA LEU A 242 -1.21 8.54 -23.70
C LEU A 242 -2.74 8.46 -23.90
N THR A 243 -3.53 8.48 -22.83
CA THR A 243 -5.00 8.52 -22.93
C THR A 243 -5.47 9.82 -23.59
N LEU A 244 -4.90 10.98 -23.22
CA LEU A 244 -5.18 12.26 -23.89
C LEU A 244 -4.78 12.22 -25.36
N TYR A 245 -3.63 11.61 -25.70
CA TYR A 245 -3.23 11.42 -27.10
C TYR A 245 -4.25 10.57 -27.87
N ILE A 246 -4.76 9.49 -27.27
CA ILE A 246 -5.78 8.64 -27.89
C ILE A 246 -7.08 9.44 -28.11
N ALA A 247 -7.56 10.14 -27.08
CA ALA A 247 -8.78 10.95 -27.16
C ALA A 247 -8.65 12.08 -28.20
N TYR A 248 -7.50 12.74 -28.25
CA TYR A 248 -7.25 13.84 -29.19
C TYR A 248 -7.13 13.34 -30.65
N ARG A 249 -6.43 12.23 -30.88
CA ARG A 249 -6.18 11.72 -32.24
C ARG A 249 -7.34 10.90 -32.82
N TYR A 250 -8.07 10.18 -31.98
CA TYR A 250 -9.08 9.21 -32.40
C TYR A 250 -10.48 9.51 -31.85
N GLY A 251 -10.65 10.62 -31.14
CA GLY A 251 -11.89 10.98 -30.45
C GLY A 251 -12.02 10.31 -29.08
N GLU A 252 -12.66 11.00 -28.13
CA GLU A 252 -12.86 10.51 -26.76
C GLU A 252 -13.63 9.18 -26.70
N GLU A 253 -14.61 8.98 -27.58
CA GLU A 253 -15.40 7.74 -27.67
C GLU A 253 -14.53 6.49 -27.93
N THR A 254 -13.35 6.66 -28.52
CA THR A 254 -12.37 5.58 -28.71
C THR A 254 -11.87 5.03 -27.37
N VAL A 255 -11.71 5.90 -26.35
CA VAL A 255 -11.31 5.48 -25.00
C VAL A 255 -12.38 4.55 -24.41
N ALA A 256 -13.66 4.91 -24.55
CA ALA A 256 -14.77 4.07 -24.12
C ALA A 256 -14.89 2.77 -24.94
N ALA A 257 -14.62 2.82 -26.25
CA ALA A 257 -14.61 1.64 -27.12
C ALA A 257 -13.53 0.62 -26.71
N LEU A 258 -12.34 1.09 -26.29
CA LEU A 258 -11.27 0.25 -25.76
C LEU A 258 -11.71 -0.49 -24.49
N CYS A 259 -12.43 0.18 -23.58
CA CYS A 259 -13.03 -0.46 -22.40
C CYS A 259 -13.99 -1.59 -22.81
N ARG A 260 -14.97 -1.29 -23.66
CA ARG A 260 -15.97 -2.29 -24.10
C ARG A 260 -15.33 -3.47 -24.82
N ALA A 261 -14.25 -3.26 -25.58
CA ALA A 261 -13.53 -4.32 -26.26
C ALA A 261 -12.85 -5.33 -25.29
N MET A 262 -12.46 -4.91 -24.08
CA MET A 262 -11.88 -5.80 -23.06
C MET A 262 -12.87 -6.78 -22.42
N ARG A 263 -14.18 -6.53 -22.56
CA ARG A 263 -15.26 -7.37 -22.01
C ARG A 263 -15.30 -8.77 -22.65
N ALA A 264 -14.70 -8.96 -23.81
CA ALA A 264 -14.68 -10.27 -24.49
C ALA A 264 -14.03 -11.37 -23.60
N PRO A 265 -14.65 -12.55 -23.42
CA PRO A 265 -14.13 -13.60 -22.53
C PRO A 265 -12.70 -14.04 -22.84
N HIS A 266 -12.32 -14.05 -24.12
CA HIS A 266 -10.99 -14.46 -24.61
C HIS A 266 -9.95 -13.31 -24.62
N ALA A 267 -10.33 -12.08 -24.27
CA ALA A 267 -9.38 -10.97 -24.19
C ALA A 267 -8.49 -11.13 -22.95
N LEU A 268 -7.28 -11.66 -23.12
CA LEU A 268 -6.33 -11.90 -22.02
C LEU A 268 -5.49 -10.66 -21.64
N GLY A 269 -5.63 -9.56 -22.38
CA GLY A 269 -4.93 -8.31 -22.10
C GLY A 269 -5.31 -7.19 -23.06
N PHE A 270 -4.80 -5.99 -22.78
CA PHE A 270 -5.13 -4.74 -23.48
C PHE A 270 -4.88 -4.75 -25.00
N ASN A 271 -3.82 -5.41 -25.46
CA ASN A 271 -3.51 -5.54 -26.89
C ASN A 271 -4.67 -6.06 -27.74
N HIS A 272 -5.55 -6.91 -27.18
CA HIS A 272 -6.77 -7.34 -27.86
C HIS A 272 -7.68 -6.15 -28.18
N ALA A 273 -7.93 -5.28 -27.20
CA ALA A 273 -8.78 -4.11 -27.36
C ALA A 273 -8.19 -3.13 -28.37
N VAL A 274 -6.88 -2.87 -28.30
CA VAL A 274 -6.20 -1.96 -29.25
C VAL A 274 -6.30 -2.49 -30.68
N ARG A 275 -6.04 -3.77 -30.92
CA ARG A 275 -6.17 -4.37 -32.25
C ARG A 275 -7.59 -4.29 -32.79
N LYS A 276 -8.58 -4.53 -31.93
CA LYS A 276 -9.99 -4.52 -32.32
C LYS A 276 -10.50 -3.11 -32.66
N VAL A 277 -10.09 -2.10 -31.89
CA VAL A 277 -10.62 -0.73 -32.01
C VAL A 277 -9.79 0.12 -32.96
N LEU A 278 -8.46 0.01 -32.93
CA LEU A 278 -7.53 0.85 -33.69
C LEU A 278 -6.85 0.13 -34.86
N GLY A 279 -7.11 -1.16 -35.06
CA GLY A 279 -6.54 -1.94 -36.16
C GLY A 279 -5.03 -2.17 -36.09
N LYS A 280 -4.38 -1.85 -34.96
CA LYS A 280 -2.92 -1.93 -34.77
C LYS A 280 -2.56 -2.55 -33.41
N PRO A 281 -1.34 -3.10 -33.24
CA PRO A 281 -0.92 -3.60 -31.92
C PRO A 281 -0.63 -2.45 -30.93
N GLU A 282 -0.77 -2.74 -29.63
CA GLU A 282 -0.51 -1.76 -28.56
C GLU A 282 0.93 -1.21 -28.57
N THR A 283 1.88 -2.01 -29.05
CA THR A 283 3.29 -1.61 -29.19
C THR A 283 3.48 -0.54 -30.27
N ALA A 284 2.70 -0.58 -31.35
CA ALA A 284 2.74 0.43 -32.40
C ALA A 284 2.12 1.74 -31.91
N LEU A 285 0.96 1.67 -31.24
CA LEU A 285 0.34 2.85 -30.61
C LEU A 285 1.29 3.55 -29.64
N TYR A 286 1.97 2.78 -28.79
CA TYR A 286 2.96 3.32 -27.85
C TYR A 286 4.17 3.94 -28.56
N ALA A 287 4.68 3.30 -29.62
CA ALA A 287 5.80 3.83 -30.40
C ALA A 287 5.44 5.17 -31.07
N GLU A 288 4.29 5.24 -31.73
CA GLU A 288 3.78 6.47 -32.36
C GLU A 288 3.66 7.63 -31.36
N TRP A 289 3.05 7.36 -30.20
CA TRP A 289 2.94 8.36 -29.13
C TRP A 289 4.31 8.77 -28.59
N LYS A 290 5.20 7.80 -28.35
CA LYS A 290 6.55 8.06 -27.84
C LYS A 290 7.35 8.93 -28.79
N ASP A 291 7.30 8.66 -30.09
CA ASP A 291 8.02 9.44 -31.10
C ASP A 291 7.47 10.87 -31.20
N TRP A 292 6.15 11.03 -31.12
CA TRP A 292 5.48 12.34 -31.09
C TRP A 292 5.92 13.18 -29.89
N ILE A 293 5.85 12.64 -28.66
CA ILE A 293 6.29 13.39 -27.47
C ILE A 293 7.80 13.64 -27.47
N THR A 294 8.60 12.69 -27.97
CA THR A 294 10.06 12.83 -28.01
C THR A 294 10.46 13.98 -28.92
N SER A 295 9.87 14.04 -30.10
CA SER A 295 10.09 15.13 -31.06
C SER A 295 9.62 16.47 -30.48
N GLY A 296 8.40 16.51 -29.95
CA GLY A 296 7.80 17.73 -29.42
C GLY A 296 8.57 18.33 -28.24
N TYR A 297 8.94 17.52 -27.25
CA TYR A 297 9.69 18.01 -26.09
C TYR A 297 11.14 18.36 -26.42
N THR A 298 11.78 17.63 -27.35
CA THR A 298 13.16 17.95 -27.76
C THR A 298 13.21 19.32 -28.44
N ALA A 299 12.30 19.58 -29.38
CA ALA A 299 12.19 20.88 -30.05
C ALA A 299 11.77 21.98 -29.08
N GLY A 300 10.71 21.75 -28.28
CA GLY A 300 10.15 22.76 -27.38
C GLY A 300 11.10 23.19 -26.24
N ALA A 301 12.04 22.34 -25.84
CA ALA A 301 12.99 22.61 -24.75
C ALA A 301 14.42 22.96 -25.22
N GLU A 302 14.67 23.04 -26.52
CA GLU A 302 16.01 23.27 -27.10
C GLU A 302 16.67 24.54 -26.54
N SER A 303 16.00 25.69 -26.64
CA SER A 303 16.51 26.98 -26.15
C SER A 303 16.82 26.98 -24.64
N ILE A 304 16.01 26.27 -23.85
CA ILE A 304 16.23 26.12 -22.40
C ILE A 304 17.47 25.29 -22.11
N ARG A 305 17.71 24.22 -22.88
CA ARG A 305 18.88 23.35 -22.69
C ARG A 305 20.18 24.03 -23.08
N GLU A 306 20.17 24.81 -24.17
CA GLU A 306 21.35 25.55 -24.63
C GLU A 306 21.78 26.63 -23.64
N HIS A 307 20.81 27.22 -22.92
CA HIS A 307 21.06 28.36 -22.04
C HIS A 307 20.68 28.06 -20.57
N GLU A 308 20.80 26.81 -20.12
CA GLU A 308 20.38 26.39 -18.77
C GLU A 308 21.16 27.17 -17.69
N ILE A 309 20.44 27.80 -16.77
CA ILE A 309 20.98 28.47 -15.58
C ILE A 309 20.42 27.77 -14.34
N ALA A 310 21.17 26.80 -13.85
CA ALA A 310 20.88 26.00 -12.66
C ALA A 310 21.96 26.19 -11.59
N GLY A 311 21.58 26.07 -10.32
CA GLY A 311 22.51 25.98 -9.20
C GLY A 311 23.28 24.65 -9.19
N ARG A 312 24.44 24.64 -8.53
CA ARG A 312 25.20 23.40 -8.30
C ARG A 312 24.43 22.46 -7.39
N LEU A 313 24.43 21.16 -7.70
CA LEU A 313 23.78 20.16 -6.86
C LEU A 313 24.51 20.01 -5.52
N VAL A 314 23.72 19.94 -4.46
CA VAL A 314 24.21 19.85 -3.07
C VAL A 314 23.68 18.62 -2.33
N GLU A 315 22.51 18.12 -2.72
CA GLU A 315 22.07 16.75 -2.44
C GLU A 315 21.45 16.16 -3.71
N ASP A 316 22.09 15.11 -4.22
CA ASP A 316 21.65 14.41 -5.43
C ASP A 316 21.08 13.01 -5.12
N ARG A 317 21.34 12.45 -3.94
CA ARG A 317 20.85 11.11 -3.62
C ARG A 317 19.38 11.11 -3.21
N GLY A 318 18.65 10.12 -3.71
CA GLY A 318 17.22 9.95 -3.42
C GLY A 318 16.31 10.68 -4.40
N THR A 319 15.01 10.49 -4.20
CA THR A 319 13.96 11.00 -5.09
C THR A 319 13.23 12.21 -4.52
N GLY A 320 13.34 12.46 -3.21
CA GLY A 320 12.60 13.51 -2.52
C GLY A 320 13.49 14.34 -1.61
N ASN A 321 14.31 15.22 -2.21
CA ASN A 321 15.07 16.22 -1.49
C ASN A 321 14.35 17.57 -1.56
N LEU A 322 13.82 18.05 -0.43
CA LEU A 322 12.82 19.13 -0.43
C LEU A 322 13.03 20.11 0.74
N HIS A 323 12.49 21.32 0.60
CA HIS A 323 12.44 22.37 1.63
C HIS A 323 13.78 22.67 2.32
N ALA A 324 14.82 22.93 1.54
CA ALA A 324 16.10 23.37 2.09
C ALA A 324 15.98 24.79 2.69
N VAL A 325 16.47 25.00 3.91
CA VAL A 325 16.47 26.30 4.59
C VAL A 325 17.78 26.56 5.32
N TRP A 326 18.30 27.78 5.19
CA TRP A 326 19.53 28.21 5.86
C TRP A 326 19.32 28.40 7.36
N SER A 327 20.34 28.08 8.15
CA SER A 327 20.42 28.56 9.53
C SER A 327 20.58 30.10 9.56
N PRO A 328 20.20 30.78 10.65
CA PRO A 328 20.29 32.23 10.75
C PRO A 328 21.70 32.79 10.49
N ASP A 329 22.74 32.05 10.90
CA ASP A 329 24.15 32.39 10.65
C ASP A 329 24.65 32.08 9.22
N GLY A 330 23.81 31.49 8.36
CA GLY A 330 24.15 31.09 7.00
C GLY A 330 25.16 29.94 6.87
N ARG A 331 25.53 29.27 7.98
CA ARG A 331 26.59 28.24 7.99
C ARG A 331 26.08 26.82 7.80
N ARG A 332 24.80 26.57 8.05
CA ARG A 332 24.16 25.24 7.99
C ARG A 332 22.89 25.30 7.15
N ILE A 333 22.49 24.14 6.64
CA ILE A 333 21.25 23.94 5.87
C ILE A 333 20.47 22.80 6.53
N ALA A 334 19.18 23.02 6.80
CA ALA A 334 18.23 21.97 7.13
C ALA A 334 17.43 21.61 5.88
N TYR A 335 17.19 20.33 5.62
CA TYR A 335 16.45 19.87 4.45
C TYR A 335 15.82 18.49 4.69
N LEU A 336 14.78 18.16 3.92
CA LEU A 336 14.20 16.82 3.91
C LEU A 336 14.90 15.97 2.85
N SER A 337 15.15 14.70 3.15
CA SER A 337 15.69 13.76 2.18
C SER A 337 15.26 12.32 2.48
N ASP A 338 14.91 11.58 1.44
CA ASP A 338 14.69 10.13 1.48
C ASP A 338 16.00 9.35 1.31
N ARG A 339 17.04 9.95 0.69
CA ARG A 339 18.34 9.32 0.41
C ARG A 339 18.17 7.92 -0.20
N ASP A 340 18.50 6.88 0.55
CA ASP A 340 18.43 5.47 0.13
C ASP A 340 17.09 4.80 0.50
N ARG A 341 16.07 5.58 0.86
CA ARG A 341 14.69 5.10 1.05
C ARG A 341 13.98 5.02 -0.29
N PHE A 342 12.96 4.17 -0.37
CA PHE A 342 12.34 3.83 -1.64
C PHE A 342 11.15 4.74 -1.99
N TYR A 343 10.49 5.30 -0.97
CA TYR A 343 9.36 6.21 -1.15
C TYR A 343 9.65 7.57 -0.54
N MET A 344 9.19 8.63 -1.19
CA MET A 344 9.28 10.00 -0.67
C MET A 344 8.54 10.17 0.66
N SER A 345 7.54 9.35 0.98
CA SER A 345 6.88 9.36 2.31
C SER A 345 7.82 8.94 3.45
N GLN A 346 8.95 8.29 3.16
CA GLN A 346 9.95 7.83 4.13
C GLN A 346 11.06 8.86 4.39
N ARG A 347 10.87 10.12 3.98
CA ARG A 347 11.80 11.23 4.19
C ARG A 347 12.17 11.43 5.66
N SER A 348 13.37 11.94 5.88
CA SER A 348 13.90 12.35 7.18
C SER A 348 14.41 13.77 7.11
N LEU A 349 14.41 14.46 8.24
CA LEU A 349 15.00 15.79 8.39
C LEU A 349 16.50 15.66 8.65
N PHE A 350 17.31 16.32 7.83
CA PHE A 350 18.75 16.40 7.95
C PHE A 350 19.21 17.83 8.18
N VAL A 351 20.32 17.97 8.90
CA VAL A 351 21.11 19.20 8.98
C VAL A 351 22.49 18.90 8.44
N THR A 352 23.02 19.82 7.66
CA THR A 352 24.37 19.73 7.13
C THR A 352 25.05 21.08 7.15
N ASP A 353 26.37 21.09 7.10
CA ASP A 353 27.13 22.32 6.92
C ASP A 353 26.97 22.88 5.49
N SER A 354 27.35 24.14 5.28
CA SER A 354 27.21 24.79 3.97
C SER A 354 28.01 24.11 2.83
N THR A 355 28.98 23.24 3.14
CA THR A 355 29.74 22.43 2.15
C THR A 355 29.14 21.02 1.94
N LEU A 356 28.15 20.65 2.74
CA LEU A 356 27.36 19.41 2.72
C LEU A 356 28.14 18.11 2.94
N THR A 357 29.31 18.22 3.56
CA THR A 357 30.17 17.07 3.88
C THR A 357 29.71 16.38 5.16
N LYS A 358 29.14 17.13 6.11
CA LYS A 358 28.75 16.63 7.44
C LYS A 358 27.24 16.60 7.62
N LYS A 359 26.62 15.49 7.19
CA LYS A 359 25.16 15.26 7.27
C LYS A 359 24.76 14.59 8.58
N ARG A 360 23.94 15.27 9.40
CA ARG A 360 23.36 14.74 10.64
C ARG A 360 21.85 14.57 10.48
N LYS A 361 21.35 13.34 10.69
CA LYS A 361 19.91 13.08 10.78
C LYS A 361 19.36 13.65 12.07
N ILE A 362 18.32 14.48 11.99
CA ILE A 362 17.63 15.08 13.14
C ILE A 362 16.42 14.25 13.52
N ALA A 363 15.52 13.97 12.58
CA ALA A 363 14.29 13.22 12.82
C ALA A 363 13.90 12.37 11.61
N GLY A 364 13.22 11.23 11.84
CA GLY A 364 12.66 10.38 10.79
C GLY A 364 11.16 10.56 10.61
N GLY A 365 10.64 10.26 9.41
CA GLY A 365 9.21 10.35 9.10
C GLY A 365 8.72 11.79 8.95
N VAL A 366 9.59 12.71 8.53
CA VAL A 366 9.25 14.13 8.38
C VAL A 366 8.95 14.39 6.90
N THR A 367 7.72 14.80 6.62
CA THR A 367 7.22 15.04 5.25
C THR A 367 6.81 16.49 4.99
N SER A 368 6.89 17.35 6.02
CA SER A 368 6.58 18.78 5.98
C SER A 368 7.84 19.62 6.28
N SER A 369 7.84 20.89 5.90
CA SER A 369 8.98 21.80 6.06
C SER A 369 9.44 21.94 7.52
N ALA A 370 10.68 22.41 7.71
CA ALA A 370 11.25 22.73 9.00
C ALA A 370 11.70 24.20 9.03
N SER A 371 11.81 24.77 10.22
CA SER A 371 12.27 26.15 10.42
C SER A 371 13.21 26.24 11.62
N TRP A 372 14.22 27.11 11.50
CA TRP A 372 15.23 27.33 12.54
C TRP A 372 14.71 28.29 13.60
N SER A 373 15.04 28.04 14.87
CA SER A 373 14.95 29.10 15.87
C SER A 373 15.94 30.23 15.53
N PRO A 374 15.66 31.49 15.90
CA PRO A 374 16.53 32.62 15.59
C PRO A 374 17.96 32.49 16.13
N ASP A 375 18.12 31.76 17.24
CA ASP A 375 19.42 31.42 17.84
C ASP A 375 20.20 30.32 17.08
N GLY A 376 19.59 29.66 16.10
CA GLY A 376 20.18 28.55 15.33
C GLY A 376 20.42 27.26 16.15
N GLY A 377 19.92 27.18 17.39
CA GLY A 377 20.11 26.06 18.31
C GLY A 377 19.02 25.00 18.23
N ARG A 378 17.85 25.32 17.65
CA ARG A 378 16.69 24.44 17.57
C ARG A 378 16.07 24.44 16.17
N LEU A 379 15.30 23.38 15.88
CA LEU A 379 14.47 23.25 14.69
C LEU A 379 13.04 22.91 15.10
N VAL A 380 12.06 23.62 14.53
CA VAL A 380 10.67 23.18 14.53
C VAL A 380 10.37 22.41 13.25
N TYR A 381 9.61 21.32 13.35
CA TYR A 381 9.16 20.51 12.22
C TYR A 381 7.82 19.84 12.56
N ALA A 382 7.13 19.31 11.56
CA ALA A 382 5.91 18.53 11.75
C ALA A 382 6.13 17.05 11.40
N ARG A 383 5.46 16.16 12.14
CA ARG A 383 5.46 14.71 11.88
C ARG A 383 4.08 14.13 12.16
N GLN A 384 3.65 13.18 11.34
CA GLN A 384 2.45 12.39 11.65
C GLN A 384 2.67 11.53 12.88
N VAL A 385 1.75 11.60 13.83
CA VAL A 385 1.74 10.77 15.03
C VAL A 385 0.45 9.97 15.04
N ARG A 386 0.58 8.67 15.25
CA ARG A 386 -0.55 7.79 15.47
C ARG A 386 -0.92 7.76 16.94
N GLU A 387 -2.14 8.14 17.24
CA GLU A 387 -2.70 8.10 18.58
C GLU A 387 -3.15 6.67 18.96
N ARG A 388 -3.43 6.44 20.24
CA ARG A 388 -3.88 5.13 20.74
C ARG A 388 -5.17 4.64 20.08
N ASN A 389 -6.03 5.56 19.67
CA ASN A 389 -7.29 5.28 18.96
C ASN A 389 -7.11 5.14 17.44
N GLY A 390 -5.87 5.07 16.95
CA GLY A 390 -5.53 4.89 15.54
C GLY A 390 -5.43 6.15 14.70
N ARG A 391 -6.00 7.27 15.16
CA ARG A 391 -5.98 8.53 14.41
C ARG A 391 -4.55 8.96 14.13
N LYS A 392 -4.29 9.42 12.91
CA LYS A 392 -2.92 9.72 12.46
C LYS A 392 -2.83 11.18 11.98
N TYR A 393 -2.40 12.07 12.87
CA TYR A 393 -2.38 13.51 12.61
C TYR A 393 -0.99 14.10 12.65
N PHE A 394 -0.76 15.17 11.90
CA PHE A 394 0.42 16.00 12.02
C PHE A 394 0.41 16.76 13.34
N ASP A 395 1.56 16.75 13.99
CA ASP A 395 1.85 17.62 15.11
C ASP A 395 3.26 18.19 15.02
N LEU A 396 3.44 19.32 15.68
CA LEU A 396 4.68 20.06 15.72
C LEU A 396 5.61 19.51 16.81
N PHE A 397 6.89 19.48 16.48
CA PHE A 397 7.99 19.06 17.33
C PHE A 397 9.10 20.10 17.28
N VAL A 398 9.78 20.29 18.42
CA VAL A 398 11.00 21.08 18.52
C VAL A 398 12.16 20.13 18.84
N ALA A 399 13.18 20.12 17.97
CA ALA A 399 14.44 19.42 18.20
C ALA A 399 15.50 20.40 18.70
N ASP A 400 16.12 20.07 19.84
CA ASP A 400 17.31 20.74 20.34
C ASP A 400 18.56 20.11 19.72
N LEU A 401 19.36 20.93 19.04
CA LEU A 401 20.48 20.44 18.25
C LEU A 401 21.72 20.12 19.09
N LYS A 402 21.81 20.61 20.34
CA LYS A 402 22.93 20.35 21.24
C LYS A 402 22.72 19.04 22.00
N THR A 403 21.53 18.84 22.53
CA THR A 403 21.15 17.66 23.35
C THR A 403 20.60 16.51 22.53
N GLY A 404 20.09 16.77 21.32
CA GLY A 404 19.36 15.79 20.51
C GLY A 404 17.92 15.52 20.98
N LYS A 405 17.46 16.21 22.03
CA LYS A 405 16.10 16.03 22.58
C LYS A 405 15.06 16.55 21.59
N GLN A 406 14.03 15.74 21.36
CA GLN A 406 12.84 16.12 20.57
C GLN A 406 11.63 16.25 21.48
N THR A 407 10.92 17.37 21.41
CA THR A 407 9.74 17.66 22.23
C THR A 407 8.53 17.88 21.34
N ARG A 408 7.46 17.08 21.53
CA ARG A 408 6.16 17.28 20.87
C ARG A 408 5.45 18.46 21.52
N ILE A 409 5.18 19.53 20.77
CA ILE A 409 4.59 20.78 21.31
C ILE A 409 3.10 20.92 21.01
N THR A 410 2.57 20.20 20.02
CA THR A 410 1.12 20.09 19.78
C THR A 410 0.65 18.63 19.86
N LYS A 411 -0.61 18.41 20.20
CA LYS A 411 -1.24 17.08 20.23
C LYS A 411 -2.59 17.15 19.55
N THR A 412 -2.79 16.31 18.54
CA THR A 412 -4.04 16.19 17.76
C THR A 412 -4.53 17.54 17.23
N ARG A 413 -3.60 18.44 16.88
CA ARG A 413 -3.92 19.77 16.34
C ARG A 413 -3.87 19.81 14.81
N ARG A 414 -3.45 18.72 14.16
CA ARG A 414 -3.36 18.61 12.69
C ARG A 414 -2.51 19.74 12.12
N ALA A 415 -1.40 20.02 12.83
CA ALA A 415 -0.57 21.20 12.64
C ALA A 415 0.68 20.84 11.84
N ARG A 416 0.87 21.51 10.69
CA ARG A 416 2.00 21.29 9.77
C ARG A 416 2.58 22.60 9.22
N LEU A 417 3.65 22.49 8.43
CA LEU A 417 4.35 23.60 7.77
C LEU A 417 4.76 24.73 8.73
N PRO A 418 5.53 24.43 9.80
CA PRO A 418 5.87 25.43 10.80
C PRO A 418 6.90 26.45 10.31
N ASP A 419 6.79 27.68 10.80
CA ASP A 419 7.81 28.72 10.66
C ASP A 419 8.01 29.53 11.94
N TRP A 420 9.26 29.71 12.37
CA TRP A 420 9.60 30.39 13.61
C TRP A 420 9.59 31.90 13.41
N SER A 421 8.99 32.65 14.34
CA SER A 421 9.03 34.11 14.29
C SER A 421 10.47 34.63 14.48
N PRO A 422 10.84 35.77 13.86
CA PRO A 422 12.16 36.38 14.03
C PRO A 422 12.53 36.65 15.50
N SER A 423 11.53 36.98 16.33
CA SER A 423 11.69 37.20 17.78
C SER A 423 11.89 35.91 18.60
N GLY A 424 11.63 34.74 18.03
CA GLY A 424 11.74 33.46 18.72
C GLY A 424 10.52 33.11 19.61
N SER A 425 9.57 34.04 19.77
CA SER A 425 8.46 33.91 20.73
C SER A 425 7.26 33.12 20.22
N ARG A 426 7.10 32.99 18.90
CA ARG A 426 5.96 32.33 18.26
C ARG A 426 6.39 31.48 17.08
N ILE A 427 5.53 30.55 16.71
CA ILE A 427 5.63 29.67 15.54
C ILE A 427 4.31 29.81 14.78
N ALA A 428 4.39 30.16 13.50
CA ALA A 428 3.26 30.07 12.59
C ALA A 428 3.16 28.64 12.05
N ALA A 429 1.95 28.13 11.86
CA ALA A 429 1.70 26.81 11.28
C ALA A 429 0.36 26.81 10.54
N VAL A 430 0.10 25.73 9.80
CA VAL A 430 -1.17 25.44 9.15
C VAL A 430 -1.89 24.34 9.93
N ALA A 431 -3.15 24.55 10.28
CA ALA A 431 -4.04 23.57 10.89
C ALA A 431 -5.19 23.20 9.95
N GLU A 432 -5.52 21.92 9.85
CA GLU A 432 -6.53 21.41 8.90
C GLU A 432 -7.78 20.85 9.60
N GLN A 433 -8.95 21.12 9.02
CA GLN A 433 -10.23 20.56 9.46
C GLN A 433 -11.25 20.59 8.30
N ASP A 434 -11.96 19.48 8.07
CA ASP A 434 -13.05 19.37 7.06
C ASP A 434 -12.65 19.91 5.66
N GLY A 435 -11.45 19.52 5.20
CA GLY A 435 -10.90 19.94 3.92
C GLY A 435 -10.41 21.39 3.85
N THR A 436 -10.44 22.13 4.97
CA THR A 436 -10.06 23.56 5.04
C THR A 436 -8.81 23.76 5.89
N SER A 437 -7.92 24.65 5.45
CA SER A 437 -6.68 25.02 6.14
C SER A 437 -6.78 26.40 6.76
N ASN A 438 -6.26 26.56 7.97
CA ASN A 438 -6.18 27.84 8.66
C ASN A 438 -4.77 28.11 9.21
N LEU A 439 -4.35 29.37 9.19
CA LEU A 439 -3.12 29.82 9.84
C LEU A 439 -3.34 29.93 11.33
N VAL A 440 -2.36 29.42 12.08
CA VAL A 440 -2.36 29.43 13.54
C VAL A 440 -1.01 29.88 14.06
N LEU A 441 -1.02 30.53 15.22
CA LEU A 441 0.16 30.85 16.01
C LEU A 441 0.19 29.99 17.26
N VAL A 442 1.39 29.53 17.62
CA VAL A 442 1.65 28.79 18.86
C VAL A 442 3.02 29.15 19.41
N ARG A 443 3.21 29.09 20.73
CA ARG A 443 4.52 29.31 21.35
C ARG A 443 5.41 28.06 21.22
N PRO A 444 6.74 28.18 21.32
CA PRO A 444 7.66 27.03 21.32
C PRO A 444 7.46 26.04 22.48
N ASP A 445 6.76 26.45 23.55
CA ASP A 445 6.37 25.59 24.67
C ASP A 445 5.02 24.88 24.44
N GLY A 446 4.37 25.10 23.30
CA GLY A 446 3.06 24.54 22.93
C GLY A 446 1.85 25.33 23.43
N LYS A 447 2.05 26.40 24.22
CA LYS A 447 0.94 27.23 24.75
C LYS A 447 0.53 28.32 23.77
N GLY A 448 -0.61 28.95 24.06
CA GLY A 448 -1.06 30.15 23.32
C GLY A 448 -1.49 29.87 21.87
N TRP A 449 -2.13 28.72 21.63
CA TRP A 449 -2.72 28.39 20.33
C TRP A 449 -3.76 29.45 19.92
N LYS A 450 -3.50 30.17 18.82
CA LYS A 450 -4.35 31.23 18.31
C LYS A 450 -4.51 31.12 16.78
N PRO A 451 -5.68 30.75 16.25
CA PRO A 451 -5.99 30.95 14.83
C PRO A 451 -5.94 32.42 14.46
N ILE A 452 -5.39 32.73 13.28
CA ILE A 452 -5.33 34.10 12.73
C ILE A 452 -6.09 34.22 11.40
N THR A 453 -6.58 33.11 10.86
CA THR A 453 -7.60 33.04 9.79
C THR A 453 -8.80 32.24 10.28
N ALA A 454 -9.95 32.39 9.59
CA ALA A 454 -11.20 31.69 9.88
C ALA A 454 -11.89 31.19 8.60
N PHE A 455 -11.10 30.57 7.72
CA PHE A 455 -11.58 29.96 6.48
C PHE A 455 -12.47 28.76 6.76
N VAL A 456 -13.51 28.60 5.94
CA VAL A 456 -14.56 27.56 6.09
C VAL A 456 -15.05 26.99 4.75
N GLN A 457 -14.53 27.45 3.62
CA GLN A 457 -15.00 27.11 2.27
C GLN A 457 -14.01 26.22 1.50
N GLY A 458 -13.11 25.52 2.20
CA GLY A 458 -12.14 24.61 1.58
C GLY A 458 -10.86 25.29 1.09
N GLU A 459 -10.60 26.52 1.55
CA GLU A 459 -9.35 27.23 1.28
C GLU A 459 -8.15 26.43 1.81
N GLN A 460 -7.06 26.42 1.04
CA GLN A 460 -5.85 25.68 1.36
C GLN A 460 -4.68 26.64 1.51
N ILE A 461 -3.86 26.41 2.54
CA ILE A 461 -2.72 27.28 2.87
C ILE A 461 -1.42 26.48 2.74
N PHE A 462 -0.45 27.07 2.07
CA PHE A 462 0.83 26.46 1.75
C PHE A 462 1.99 27.34 2.21
N SER A 463 3.09 26.68 2.61
CA SER A 463 4.40 27.28 2.86
C SER A 463 4.38 28.66 3.57
N PRO A 464 3.74 28.82 4.76
CA PRO A 464 3.76 30.09 5.46
C PRO A 464 5.18 30.46 5.93
N ARG A 465 5.49 31.76 5.82
CA ARG A 465 6.76 32.36 6.24
C ARG A 465 6.53 33.70 6.92
N TRP A 466 7.17 33.90 8.06
CA TRP A 466 7.23 35.20 8.70
C TRP A 466 8.02 36.19 7.84
N MET A 467 7.51 37.41 7.75
CA MET A 467 8.33 38.53 7.29
C MET A 467 9.42 38.83 8.33
N PRO A 468 10.61 39.32 7.91
CA PRO A 468 11.73 39.60 8.82
C PRO A 468 11.40 40.60 9.94
N ASP A 469 10.44 41.50 9.70
CA ASP A 469 9.94 42.47 10.69
C ASP A 469 9.09 41.83 11.81
N GLY A 470 8.69 40.57 11.65
CA GLY A 470 7.84 39.84 12.59
C GLY A 470 6.40 40.38 12.71
N ARG A 471 5.96 41.30 11.83
CA ARG A 471 4.62 41.91 11.88
C ARG A 471 3.59 41.12 11.10
N SER A 472 4.01 40.38 10.08
CA SER A 472 3.12 39.72 9.14
C SER A 472 3.68 38.40 8.63
N ILE A 473 2.81 37.60 8.02
CA ILE A 473 3.12 36.27 7.47
C ILE A 473 2.71 36.27 5.99
N VAL A 474 3.61 35.82 5.13
CA VAL A 474 3.33 35.53 3.71
C VAL A 474 3.11 34.04 3.52
N PHE A 475 2.21 33.65 2.63
CA PHE A 475 1.85 32.25 2.42
C PHE A 475 1.25 32.05 1.02
N GLY A 476 1.35 30.83 0.51
CA GLY A 476 0.58 30.41 -0.65
C GLY A 476 -0.85 30.10 -0.26
N ILE A 477 -1.83 30.46 -1.07
CA ILE A 477 -3.24 30.16 -0.85
C ILE A 477 -3.87 29.66 -2.14
N SER A 478 -4.73 28.63 -2.04
CA SER A 478 -5.62 28.22 -3.12
C SER A 478 -7.07 28.25 -2.64
N SER A 479 -7.96 28.80 -3.46
CA SER A 479 -9.40 28.70 -3.30
C SER A 479 -9.93 27.45 -4.01
N ALA A 480 -11.16 27.03 -3.68
CA ALA A 480 -11.79 25.84 -4.30
C ALA A 480 -11.75 25.84 -5.83
N SER A 481 -11.73 27.01 -6.49
CA SER A 481 -11.63 27.17 -7.95
C SER A 481 -10.30 26.76 -8.60
N GLY A 482 -9.27 26.34 -7.84
CA GLY A 482 -8.04 25.74 -8.36
C GLY A 482 -7.02 26.72 -8.96
N ARG A 483 -6.24 27.38 -8.11
CA ARG A 483 -4.95 28.04 -8.45
C ARG A 483 -4.24 28.46 -7.15
N ARG A 484 -2.90 28.36 -7.11
CA ARG A 484 -2.09 28.93 -6.01
C ARG A 484 -1.68 30.37 -6.29
N ASP A 485 -2.13 31.25 -5.41
CA ASP A 485 -1.77 32.66 -5.30
C ASP A 485 -0.85 32.87 -4.08
N ILE A 486 -0.21 34.04 -3.98
CA ILE A 486 0.59 34.42 -2.80
C ILE A 486 -0.11 35.58 -2.09
N ALA A 487 -0.33 35.39 -0.79
CA ALA A 487 -0.99 36.36 0.07
C ALA A 487 -0.18 36.67 1.34
N ARG A 488 -0.59 37.74 2.02
CA ARG A 488 -0.02 38.26 3.27
C ARG A 488 -1.13 38.55 4.27
N ILE A 489 -0.86 38.29 5.54
CA ILE A 489 -1.73 38.63 6.66
C ILE A 489 -0.93 39.23 7.82
N ASP A 490 -1.53 40.14 8.57
CA ASP A 490 -0.96 40.64 9.81
C ASP A 490 -0.94 39.55 10.89
N SER A 491 0.12 39.52 11.70
CA SER A 491 0.31 38.52 12.76
C SER A 491 -0.68 38.63 13.92
N SER A 492 -1.37 39.77 14.04
CA SER A 492 -2.50 39.95 14.95
C SER A 492 -3.79 39.31 14.43
N GLY A 493 -3.86 39.01 13.13
CA GLY A 493 -5.05 38.59 12.37
C GLY A 493 -5.57 39.72 11.47
N GLY A 494 -6.64 39.48 10.74
CA GLY A 494 -7.29 40.49 9.89
C GLY A 494 -7.54 40.03 8.46
N PRO A 495 -7.81 40.95 7.52
CA PRO A 495 -8.06 40.62 6.13
C PRO A 495 -6.79 40.06 5.46
N VAL A 496 -7.01 39.16 4.50
CA VAL A 496 -5.94 38.60 3.67
C VAL A 496 -5.67 39.53 2.49
N HIS A 497 -4.42 39.94 2.33
CA HIS A 497 -3.96 40.82 1.26
C HIS A 497 -3.20 40.00 0.22
N TYR A 498 -3.70 39.94 -1.02
CA TYR A 498 -3.02 39.24 -2.11
C TYR A 498 -1.83 40.06 -2.61
N LEU A 499 -0.63 39.47 -2.57
CA LEU A 499 0.59 40.06 -3.13
C LEU A 499 0.73 39.71 -4.61
N LEU A 500 0.36 38.48 -4.98
CA LEU A 500 0.36 37.99 -6.36
C LEU A 500 -0.94 37.24 -6.61
N ARG A 501 -1.68 37.70 -7.61
CA ARG A 501 -2.91 37.09 -8.11
C ARG A 501 -2.87 37.06 -9.63
N THR A 502 -2.15 36.10 -10.18
CA THR A 502 -1.78 36.06 -11.61
C THR A 502 -2.48 34.92 -12.34
N THR A 503 -2.45 34.86 -13.67
CA THR A 503 -2.93 33.70 -14.43
C THR A 503 -2.06 32.45 -14.30
N HIS A 504 -0.91 32.57 -13.64
CA HIS A 504 0.11 31.55 -13.47
C HIS A 504 0.10 31.00 -12.04
N ASP A 505 0.61 29.78 -11.87
CA ASP A 505 0.77 29.16 -10.57
C ASP A 505 1.98 29.77 -9.86
N THR A 506 1.77 30.25 -8.63
CA THR A 506 2.82 30.88 -7.81
C THR A 506 2.92 30.19 -6.45
N ARG A 507 4.12 29.71 -6.10
CA ARG A 507 4.34 28.80 -4.96
C ARG A 507 5.52 29.21 -4.09
N ASP A 508 5.51 28.68 -2.87
CA ASP A 508 6.63 28.70 -1.93
C ASP A 508 7.24 30.10 -1.70
N PRO A 509 6.45 31.08 -1.23
CA PRO A 509 6.98 32.41 -0.93
C PRO A 509 8.05 32.32 0.16
N PHE A 510 9.17 33.01 -0.06
CA PHE A 510 10.28 33.13 0.87
C PHE A 510 10.74 34.59 0.92
N PRO A 511 10.44 35.34 2.00
CA PRO A 511 10.93 36.69 2.15
C PRO A 511 12.44 36.68 2.45
N ALA A 512 13.18 37.53 1.75
CA ALA A 512 14.61 37.68 1.98
C ALA A 512 14.87 38.40 3.31
N PRO A 513 16.06 38.24 3.92
CA PRO A 513 16.41 38.91 5.17
C PRO A 513 16.34 40.45 5.14
N ASP A 514 16.37 41.06 3.95
CA ASP A 514 16.24 42.51 3.76
C ASP A 514 14.81 43.04 4.04
N GLY A 515 13.79 42.17 4.08
CA GLY A 515 12.38 42.54 4.27
C GLY A 515 11.71 43.19 3.06
N ARG A 516 12.45 43.46 1.98
CA ARG A 516 11.98 44.12 0.75
C ARG A 516 11.84 43.14 -0.42
N THR A 517 12.63 42.08 -0.45
CA THR A 517 12.64 41.11 -1.55
C THR A 517 11.83 39.86 -1.20
N LEU A 518 11.02 39.38 -2.14
CA LEU A 518 10.31 38.10 -2.07
C LEU A 518 10.83 37.14 -3.16
N TYR A 519 11.24 35.94 -2.76
CA TYR A 519 11.53 34.84 -3.68
C TYR A 519 10.37 33.86 -3.73
N TYR A 520 10.04 33.35 -4.89
CA TYR A 520 8.96 32.38 -5.07
C TYR A 520 9.17 31.57 -6.35
N ALA A 521 8.46 30.45 -6.49
CA ALA A 521 8.45 29.66 -7.72
C ALA A 521 7.24 30.01 -8.58
N SER A 522 7.42 30.14 -9.89
CA SER A 522 6.31 30.40 -10.82
C SER A 522 6.48 29.72 -12.16
N ASP A 523 5.38 29.25 -12.73
CA ASP A 523 5.31 28.60 -14.04
C ASP A 523 5.01 29.55 -15.20
N GLU A 524 5.20 30.86 -15.02
CA GLU A 524 4.94 31.89 -16.05
C GLU A 524 5.55 31.58 -17.42
N SER A 525 6.75 30.99 -17.43
CA SER A 525 7.46 30.55 -18.65
C SER A 525 6.98 29.20 -19.22
N GLY A 526 5.95 28.58 -18.63
CA GLY A 526 5.58 27.17 -18.84
C GLY A 526 6.44 26.17 -18.06
N ILE A 527 7.47 26.65 -17.35
CA ILE A 527 8.32 25.87 -16.44
C ILE A 527 8.46 26.63 -15.12
N PHE A 528 8.34 25.92 -13.99
CA PHE A 528 8.59 26.50 -12.68
C PHE A 528 10.03 26.99 -12.54
N ASN A 529 10.21 28.29 -12.39
CA ASN A 529 11.50 28.92 -12.11
C ASN A 529 11.40 29.77 -10.84
N ILE A 530 12.53 29.96 -10.16
CA ILE A 530 12.60 30.89 -9.04
C ILE A 530 12.58 32.31 -9.60
N ARG A 531 11.71 33.14 -9.04
CA ARG A 531 11.57 34.56 -9.33
C ARG A 531 11.94 35.37 -8.10
N LYS A 532 12.43 36.59 -8.35
CA LYS A 532 12.75 37.61 -7.35
C LYS A 532 11.83 38.79 -7.60
N ARG A 533 11.03 39.16 -6.59
CA ARG A 533 10.13 40.31 -6.62
C ARG A 533 10.54 41.35 -5.59
N ASP A 534 10.60 42.60 -6.01
CA ASP A 534 10.73 43.75 -5.12
C ASP A 534 9.33 44.16 -4.63
N LEU A 535 9.10 44.13 -3.31
CA LEU A 535 7.79 44.38 -2.72
C LEU A 535 7.38 45.86 -2.72
N GLU A 536 8.30 46.78 -3.00
CA GLU A 536 8.05 48.23 -3.02
C GLU A 536 7.75 48.71 -4.45
N THR A 537 8.60 48.34 -5.40
CA THR A 537 8.50 48.76 -6.82
C THR A 537 7.63 47.82 -7.65
N GLY A 538 7.46 46.58 -7.22
CA GLY A 538 6.77 45.54 -7.97
C GLY A 538 7.59 44.91 -9.11
N GLU A 539 8.86 45.30 -9.27
CA GLU A 539 9.80 44.69 -10.22
C GLU A 539 9.90 43.19 -9.96
N ASP A 540 9.83 42.38 -11.02
CA ASP A 540 9.72 40.94 -10.93
C ASP A 540 10.54 40.26 -12.02
N ILE A 541 11.57 39.51 -11.63
CA ILE A 541 12.52 38.89 -12.57
C ILE A 541 12.76 37.41 -12.25
N PRO A 542 12.88 36.53 -13.27
CA PRO A 542 13.33 35.17 -13.03
C PRO A 542 14.84 35.15 -12.76
N VAL A 543 15.26 34.24 -11.88
CA VAL A 543 16.67 34.06 -11.49
C VAL A 543 17.20 32.65 -11.77
N THR A 544 16.33 31.75 -12.22
CA THR A 544 16.71 30.43 -12.75
C THR A 544 16.12 30.25 -14.14
N ARG A 545 16.77 29.39 -14.93
CA ARG A 545 16.23 28.88 -16.20
C ARG A 545 16.60 27.41 -16.28
N VAL A 546 15.66 26.52 -15.95
CA VAL A 546 15.91 25.08 -15.84
C VAL A 546 14.95 24.27 -16.68
N ALA A 547 15.37 23.10 -17.16
CA ALA A 547 14.46 22.19 -17.88
C ALA A 547 13.49 21.46 -16.96
N GLY A 548 13.93 21.15 -15.73
CA GLY A 548 13.20 20.29 -14.82
C GLY A 548 12.36 20.98 -13.76
N GLY A 549 12.45 22.30 -13.56
CA GLY A 549 11.66 23.03 -12.58
C GLY A 549 12.41 23.30 -11.25
N ALA A 550 12.23 24.51 -10.70
CA ALA A 550 12.87 25.00 -9.48
C ALA A 550 11.83 25.47 -8.46
N PHE A 551 11.93 24.97 -7.22
CA PHE A 551 10.90 25.12 -6.18
C PHE A 551 11.50 25.41 -4.80
N MET A 552 10.66 25.84 -3.85
CA MET A 552 11.02 25.97 -2.44
C MET A 552 12.31 26.77 -2.19
N PRO A 553 12.41 28.02 -2.67
CA PRO A 553 13.60 28.83 -2.51
C PRO A 553 13.85 29.19 -1.03
N ALA A 554 15.12 29.31 -0.65
CA ALA A 554 15.55 29.93 0.60
C ALA A 554 16.85 30.70 0.39
N VAL A 555 16.86 31.97 0.80
CA VAL A 555 18.00 32.88 0.63
C VAL A 555 18.53 33.31 2.00
N ASN A 556 19.85 33.33 2.17
CA ASN A 556 20.48 33.80 3.39
C ASN A 556 20.89 35.28 3.30
N ALA A 557 21.38 35.86 4.40
CA ALA A 557 21.80 37.27 4.46
C ALA A 557 22.96 37.62 3.51
N SER A 558 23.73 36.64 3.05
CA SER A 558 24.79 36.83 2.05
C SER A 558 24.32 36.75 0.60
N GLY A 559 23.00 36.61 0.36
CA GLY A 559 22.43 36.50 -0.99
C GLY A 559 22.62 35.13 -1.65
N ARG A 560 22.92 34.07 -0.89
CA ARG A 560 23.05 32.70 -1.41
C ARG A 560 21.71 32.00 -1.40
N LEU A 561 21.31 31.46 -2.54
CA LEU A 561 20.05 30.74 -2.75
C LEU A 561 20.27 29.23 -2.63
N VAL A 562 19.40 28.55 -1.90
CA VAL A 562 19.18 27.09 -2.02
C VAL A 562 17.74 26.83 -2.41
N TYR A 563 17.52 25.78 -3.20
CA TYR A 563 16.19 25.46 -3.70
C TYR A 563 16.11 23.97 -4.09
N SER A 564 14.89 23.48 -4.30
CA SER A 564 14.66 22.12 -4.78
C SER A 564 14.59 22.13 -6.31
N LEU A 565 15.53 21.45 -6.96
CA LEU A 565 15.61 21.31 -8.41
C LEU A 565 15.09 19.94 -8.81
N PHE A 566 14.07 19.88 -9.66
CA PHE A 566 13.58 18.60 -10.15
C PHE A 566 14.40 18.13 -11.36
N ARG A 567 14.78 16.85 -11.36
CA ARG A 567 15.43 16.12 -12.45
C ARG A 567 14.62 14.86 -12.72
N SER A 568 14.88 14.14 -13.81
CA SER A 568 14.05 12.99 -14.19
C SER A 568 13.89 11.94 -13.09
N ASP A 569 14.89 11.75 -12.22
CA ASP A 569 14.86 10.79 -11.12
C ASP A 569 14.35 11.36 -9.77
N GLY A 570 13.95 12.64 -9.72
CA GLY A 570 13.28 13.26 -8.57
C GLY A 570 13.83 14.63 -8.17
N TYR A 571 13.41 15.10 -7.00
CA TYR A 571 13.85 16.39 -6.43
C TYR A 571 15.24 16.30 -5.82
N LYS A 572 16.11 17.23 -6.19
CA LYS A 572 17.47 17.45 -5.68
C LYS A 572 17.52 18.77 -4.92
N ILE A 573 18.54 18.97 -4.09
CA ILE A 573 18.83 20.33 -3.59
C ILE A 573 19.92 20.95 -4.44
N ALA A 574 19.69 22.18 -4.91
CA ALA A 574 20.64 22.98 -5.67
C ALA A 574 20.99 24.28 -4.93
N ARG A 575 22.17 24.85 -5.21
CA ARG A 575 22.68 26.09 -4.60
C ARG A 575 23.21 27.06 -5.65
N MET A 576 22.89 28.34 -5.50
CA MET A 576 23.51 29.45 -6.24
C MET A 576 24.20 30.40 -5.28
N ASP A 577 25.47 30.67 -5.55
CA ASP A 577 26.29 31.59 -4.73
C ASP A 577 26.11 33.06 -5.09
N THR A 578 25.56 33.32 -6.28
CA THR A 578 25.22 34.66 -6.76
C THR A 578 23.91 34.56 -7.51
N ILE A 579 23.00 35.50 -7.24
CA ILE A 579 21.70 35.60 -7.88
C ILE A 579 21.79 36.70 -8.93
N ARG A 580 21.38 36.41 -10.17
CA ARG A 580 21.33 37.37 -11.28
C ARG A 580 20.00 37.23 -12.01
N ALA A 581 19.56 38.30 -12.63
CA ALA A 581 18.44 38.26 -13.56
C ALA A 581 18.77 37.32 -14.72
N VAL A 582 17.76 36.62 -15.20
CA VAL A 582 17.87 35.73 -16.35
C VAL A 582 16.84 36.15 -17.39
N ASP A 583 17.22 36.18 -18.66
CA ASP A 583 16.26 36.51 -19.71
C ASP A 583 15.23 35.38 -19.88
N PRO A 584 13.95 35.69 -20.11
CA PRO A 584 12.99 34.65 -20.46
C PRO A 584 13.37 34.02 -21.81
N VAL A 585 13.21 32.71 -21.93
CA VAL A 585 13.32 31.99 -23.21
C VAL A 585 12.02 31.24 -23.48
N PRO A 586 11.61 31.09 -24.75
CA PRO A 586 10.38 30.40 -25.09
C PRO A 586 10.45 28.91 -24.72
N TYR A 587 9.32 28.39 -24.28
CA TYR A 587 9.08 26.96 -24.09
C TYR A 587 7.73 26.60 -24.69
N SER A 588 7.67 25.48 -25.40
CA SER A 588 6.41 24.90 -25.88
C SER A 588 6.31 23.43 -25.48
N SER A 589 5.11 23.02 -25.09
CA SER A 589 4.79 21.61 -24.81
C SER A 589 4.05 21.01 -26.00
N PRO A 590 4.31 19.74 -26.39
CA PRO A 590 3.47 19.03 -27.36
C PRO A 590 2.01 18.88 -26.90
N TYR A 591 1.72 19.02 -25.61
CA TYR A 591 0.36 19.01 -25.06
C TYR A 591 -0.28 20.40 -25.00
N GLY A 592 0.40 21.45 -25.50
CA GLY A 592 -0.13 22.82 -25.53
C GLY A 592 -1.46 22.91 -26.28
N GLU A 593 -1.52 22.35 -27.49
CA GLU A 593 -2.73 22.34 -28.33
C GLU A 593 -3.87 21.55 -27.68
N ILE A 594 -3.58 20.40 -27.05
CA ILE A 594 -4.57 19.60 -26.33
C ILE A 594 -5.17 20.41 -25.18
N ARG A 595 -4.33 21.17 -24.46
CA ARG A 595 -4.77 22.04 -23.37
C ARG A 595 -5.62 23.20 -23.87
N GLU A 596 -5.30 23.78 -25.03
CA GLU A 596 -6.09 24.84 -25.65
C GLU A 596 -7.45 24.32 -26.16
N ALA A 597 -7.46 23.20 -26.88
CA ALA A 597 -8.68 22.54 -27.32
C ALA A 597 -9.60 22.17 -26.14
N ALA A 598 -9.04 21.69 -25.02
CA ALA A 598 -9.80 21.44 -23.80
C ALA A 598 -10.37 22.71 -23.15
N ARG A 599 -9.68 23.85 -23.27
CA ARG A 599 -10.17 25.16 -22.81
C ARG A 599 -11.31 25.69 -23.68
N GLU A 600 -11.29 25.43 -24.98
CA GLU A 600 -12.31 25.88 -25.94
C GLU A 600 -13.55 24.98 -25.95
N ALA A 601 -13.38 23.66 -25.81
CA ALA A 601 -14.47 22.68 -25.81
C ALA A 601 -15.41 22.81 -24.58
N SER A 602 -14.99 23.53 -23.54
CA SER A 602 -15.82 23.72 -22.34
C SER A 602 -16.98 24.69 -22.61
N ARG A 603 -18.17 24.15 -22.90
CA ARG A 603 -19.46 24.81 -22.62
C ARG A 603 -19.71 24.84 -21.09
N PRO A 604 -20.69 25.61 -20.55
CA PRO A 604 -20.80 26.05 -19.13
C PRO A 604 -20.86 24.99 -18.02
N VAL A 605 -20.66 23.70 -18.30
CA VAL A 605 -20.63 22.62 -17.30
C VAL A 605 -19.55 22.86 -16.21
N SER A 606 -18.53 23.68 -16.50
CA SER A 606 -17.48 24.05 -15.54
C SER A 606 -17.73 25.32 -14.71
N ALA A 607 -18.91 25.94 -14.80
CA ALA A 607 -19.27 27.09 -13.95
C ALA A 607 -19.94 26.62 -12.65
N TYR A 608 -19.23 25.80 -11.87
CA TYR A 608 -19.72 25.33 -10.58
C TYR A 608 -19.39 26.34 -9.46
N ASP A 609 -20.30 26.48 -8.51
CA ASP A 609 -20.11 27.31 -7.30
C ASP A 609 -20.03 26.43 -6.05
N ASP A 610 -18.83 26.11 -5.60
CA ASP A 610 -18.61 25.30 -4.39
C ASP A 610 -18.69 26.11 -3.08
N GLY A 611 -18.90 27.42 -3.18
CA GLY A 611 -19.34 28.23 -2.04
C GLY A 611 -20.82 27.99 -1.72
N ALA A 612 -21.64 27.68 -2.73
CA ALA A 612 -23.06 27.34 -2.58
C ALA A 612 -23.29 25.82 -2.53
N ILE A 613 -23.09 25.23 -1.35
CA ILE A 613 -23.35 23.81 -1.10
C ILE A 613 -24.79 23.64 -0.57
N PRO A 614 -25.65 22.83 -1.22
CA PRO A 614 -27.00 22.58 -0.73
C PRO A 614 -27.02 21.96 0.67
N GLU A 615 -28.08 22.23 1.41
CA GLU A 615 -28.39 21.49 2.62
C GLU A 615 -28.92 20.10 2.25
N TYR A 616 -28.37 19.07 2.90
CA TYR A 616 -28.82 17.69 2.75
C TYR A 616 -29.32 17.17 4.09
N SER A 617 -30.47 16.49 4.08
CA SER A 617 -30.91 15.72 5.24
C SER A 617 -29.96 14.54 5.46
N SER A 618 -29.70 14.19 6.72
CA SER A 618 -28.87 13.02 7.04
C SER A 618 -29.39 12.23 8.21
N THR A 619 -29.31 10.91 8.11
CA THR A 619 -29.75 9.97 9.13
C THR A 619 -28.54 9.24 9.75
N PRO A 620 -28.64 8.75 10.99
CA PRO A 620 -27.60 7.90 11.56
C PRO A 620 -27.33 6.67 10.69
N TYR A 621 -26.07 6.29 10.52
CA TYR A 621 -25.68 5.15 9.71
C TYR A 621 -26.29 3.85 10.24
N LYS A 622 -27.01 3.14 9.39
CA LYS A 622 -27.44 1.76 9.59
C LYS A 622 -26.53 0.86 8.77
N SER A 623 -26.18 -0.31 9.31
CA SER A 623 -25.33 -1.25 8.58
C SER A 623 -25.96 -1.65 7.25
N VAL A 624 -25.23 -1.38 6.17
CA VAL A 624 -25.56 -1.79 4.80
C VAL A 624 -24.42 -2.68 4.33
N TYR A 625 -24.77 -3.83 3.78
CA TYR A 625 -23.80 -4.86 3.38
C TYR A 625 -23.64 -4.88 1.87
N SER A 626 -22.41 -5.12 1.42
CA SER A 626 -22.16 -5.46 0.03
C SER A 626 -22.85 -6.78 -0.36
N LYS A 627 -23.15 -6.94 -1.65
CA LYS A 627 -23.58 -8.24 -2.19
C LYS A 627 -22.45 -9.25 -1.97
N LEU A 628 -22.78 -10.47 -1.57
CA LEU A 628 -21.80 -11.53 -1.40
C LEU A 628 -21.14 -11.83 -2.76
N ALA A 629 -19.83 -11.64 -2.83
CA ALA A 629 -19.03 -12.00 -3.99
C ALA A 629 -18.56 -13.46 -3.87
N PHE A 630 -18.45 -14.12 -5.02
CA PHE A 630 -18.02 -15.50 -5.17
C PHE A 630 -16.82 -15.55 -6.12
N LEU A 631 -15.77 -16.25 -5.72
CA LEU A 631 -14.61 -16.52 -6.58
C LEU A 631 -14.59 -18.03 -6.85
N PRO A 632 -15.23 -18.50 -7.93
CA PRO A 632 -15.26 -19.91 -8.28
C PRO A 632 -13.84 -20.46 -8.37
N LEU A 633 -13.64 -21.69 -7.92
CA LEU A 633 -12.35 -22.36 -7.97
C LEU A 633 -12.49 -23.79 -8.48
N ILE A 634 -11.51 -24.20 -9.26
CA ILE A 634 -11.26 -25.60 -9.63
C ILE A 634 -9.88 -25.95 -9.08
N ARG A 635 -9.83 -26.99 -8.24
CA ARG A 635 -8.59 -27.44 -7.59
C ARG A 635 -8.31 -28.89 -7.93
N MET A 636 -7.12 -29.17 -8.42
CA MET A 636 -6.55 -30.51 -8.38
C MET A 636 -5.97 -30.75 -6.98
N ASP A 637 -6.66 -31.55 -6.18
CA ASP A 637 -6.37 -31.84 -4.78
C ASP A 637 -5.87 -33.29 -4.69
N TYR A 638 -4.58 -33.52 -4.44
CA TYR A 638 -3.89 -34.83 -4.53
C TYR A 638 -4.12 -35.57 -5.88
N PRO A 639 -3.36 -36.64 -6.20
CA PRO A 639 -3.41 -37.25 -7.53
C PRO A 639 -4.82 -37.69 -7.96
N GLY A 640 -5.31 -37.11 -9.06
CA GLY A 640 -6.54 -37.53 -9.75
C GLY A 640 -7.87 -37.10 -9.12
N LYS A 641 -7.89 -36.19 -8.12
CA LYS A 641 -9.15 -35.72 -7.52
C LYS A 641 -9.35 -34.22 -7.73
N ILE A 642 -10.34 -33.89 -8.55
CA ILE A 642 -10.75 -32.51 -8.80
C ILE A 642 -11.80 -32.10 -7.76
N LYS A 643 -11.55 -30.99 -7.08
CA LYS A 643 -12.51 -30.28 -6.25
C LYS A 643 -13.05 -29.07 -7.00
N ALA A 644 -14.38 -28.92 -7.00
CA ALA A 644 -15.05 -27.70 -7.42
C ALA A 644 -15.53 -26.95 -6.18
N GLY A 645 -15.44 -25.64 -6.20
CA GLY A 645 -15.81 -24.82 -5.06
C GLY A 645 -15.85 -23.34 -5.36
N SER A 646 -15.95 -22.54 -4.31
CA SER A 646 -15.84 -21.09 -4.40
C SER A 646 -15.32 -20.51 -3.09
N TYR A 647 -14.51 -19.46 -3.19
CA TYR A 647 -14.39 -18.50 -2.10
C TYR A 647 -15.62 -17.60 -2.09
N PHE A 648 -15.96 -17.03 -0.94
CA PHE A 648 -16.97 -16.00 -0.83
C PHE A 648 -16.55 -14.91 0.14
N TYR A 649 -16.93 -13.66 -0.13
CA TYR A 649 -16.67 -12.55 0.76
C TYR A 649 -17.75 -11.48 0.69
N GLY A 650 -17.94 -10.76 1.78
CA GLY A 650 -18.84 -9.62 1.87
C GLY A 650 -18.62 -8.86 3.18
N SER A 651 -18.93 -7.57 3.19
CA SER A 651 -18.77 -6.74 4.38
C SER A 651 -19.82 -5.65 4.46
N ASP A 652 -20.00 -5.11 5.66
CA ASP A 652 -20.58 -3.79 5.85
C ASP A 652 -19.73 -2.74 5.10
N PHE A 653 -20.34 -1.68 4.55
CA PHE A 653 -19.60 -0.67 3.77
C PHE A 653 -18.54 0.08 4.61
N LEU A 654 -18.76 0.24 5.91
CA LEU A 654 -17.78 0.79 6.86
C LEU A 654 -16.87 -0.30 7.48
N ASP A 655 -16.92 -1.52 6.96
CA ASP A 655 -16.19 -2.72 7.42
C ASP A 655 -16.41 -3.05 8.90
N LYS A 656 -17.54 -2.60 9.48
CA LYS A 656 -17.89 -2.90 10.88
C LYS A 656 -18.10 -4.39 11.13
N ILE A 657 -18.50 -5.12 10.10
CA ILE A 657 -18.64 -6.57 10.08
C ILE A 657 -18.18 -7.07 8.72
N SER A 658 -17.32 -8.08 8.68
CA SER A 658 -16.89 -8.73 7.43
C SER A 658 -16.99 -10.25 7.53
N LEU A 659 -17.45 -10.88 6.45
CA LEU A 659 -17.48 -12.31 6.26
C LEU A 659 -16.54 -12.69 5.13
N PHE A 660 -15.71 -13.69 5.37
CA PHE A 660 -14.91 -14.36 4.36
C PHE A 660 -15.07 -15.87 4.51
N GLY A 661 -15.01 -16.65 3.44
CA GLY A 661 -15.04 -18.09 3.56
C GLY A 661 -14.76 -18.81 2.25
N PHE A 662 -14.73 -20.13 2.32
CA PHE A 662 -14.62 -20.98 1.14
C PHE A 662 -15.31 -22.32 1.36
N ALA A 663 -15.80 -22.88 0.26
CA ALA A 663 -16.39 -24.20 0.23
C ALA A 663 -15.92 -24.94 -1.03
N ALA A 664 -15.43 -26.17 -0.89
CA ALA A 664 -15.06 -27.01 -2.03
C ALA A 664 -15.37 -28.48 -1.76
N ILE A 665 -15.75 -29.24 -2.81
CA ILE A 665 -16.10 -30.66 -2.71
C ILE A 665 -15.66 -31.43 -3.97
N ASN A 666 -15.32 -32.72 -3.84
CA ASN A 666 -15.04 -33.62 -4.97
C ASN A 666 -16.07 -34.76 -5.10
N GLY A 667 -15.93 -35.59 -6.13
CA GLY A 667 -16.78 -36.76 -6.36
C GLY A 667 -16.72 -37.85 -5.28
N ARG A 668 -15.70 -37.85 -4.40
CA ARG A 668 -15.62 -38.73 -3.23
C ARG A 668 -16.32 -38.18 -1.98
N ARG A 669 -16.94 -36.99 -2.08
CA ARG A 669 -17.49 -36.23 -0.96
C ARG A 669 -16.43 -35.80 0.05
N ASP A 670 -15.19 -35.62 -0.40
CA ASP A 670 -14.18 -34.91 0.38
C ASP A 670 -14.51 -33.42 0.29
N SER A 671 -14.75 -32.79 1.44
CA SER A 671 -15.17 -31.39 1.50
C SER A 671 -14.25 -30.57 2.39
N ASP A 672 -14.03 -29.33 1.98
CA ASP A 672 -13.33 -28.32 2.77
C ASP A 672 -14.27 -27.12 2.91
N LEU A 673 -14.62 -26.75 4.14
CA LEU A 673 -15.44 -25.60 4.47
C LEU A 673 -14.70 -24.71 5.48
N TYR A 674 -14.71 -23.41 5.22
CA TYR A 674 -14.18 -22.39 6.12
C TYR A 674 -15.06 -21.15 6.07
N ALA A 675 -15.26 -20.51 7.22
CA ALA A 675 -15.83 -19.18 7.31
C ALA A 675 -15.16 -18.40 8.44
N ALA A 676 -14.85 -17.13 8.19
CA ALA A 676 -14.33 -16.18 9.15
C ALA A 676 -15.22 -14.95 9.19
N LEU A 677 -15.64 -14.59 10.40
CA LEU A 677 -16.40 -13.39 10.72
C LEU A 677 -15.52 -12.48 11.56
N ASN A 678 -15.39 -11.22 11.15
CA ASN A 678 -14.74 -10.18 11.96
C ASN A 678 -15.78 -9.13 12.36
N TYR A 679 -15.71 -8.68 13.61
CA TYR A 679 -16.57 -7.66 14.18
C TYR A 679 -15.72 -6.49 14.71
N ARG A 680 -15.83 -5.34 14.05
CA ARG A 680 -14.96 -4.15 14.22
C ARG A 680 -15.67 -2.95 14.83
N ARG A 681 -16.82 -3.12 15.49
CA ARG A 681 -17.57 -1.99 16.09
C ARG A 681 -16.96 -1.46 17.39
N PHE A 682 -16.03 -2.17 18.01
CA PHE A 682 -15.27 -1.71 19.19
C PHE A 682 -13.82 -2.20 19.09
N THR A 683 -12.97 -1.79 20.03
CA THR A 683 -11.60 -2.32 20.18
C THR A 683 -11.58 -3.24 21.39
N PRO A 684 -11.09 -4.50 21.28
CA PRO A 684 -10.46 -5.15 20.11
C PRO A 684 -11.42 -5.52 18.96
N THR A 685 -10.86 -5.92 17.82
CA THR A 685 -11.61 -6.66 16.79
C THR A 685 -11.95 -8.03 17.33
N LEU A 686 -13.22 -8.39 17.39
CA LEU A 686 -13.60 -9.78 17.68
C LEU A 686 -13.63 -10.58 16.39
N PHE A 687 -13.22 -11.84 16.46
CA PHE A 687 -13.29 -12.74 15.32
C PHE A 687 -13.87 -14.10 15.71
N ALA A 688 -14.46 -14.75 14.72
CA ALA A 688 -14.89 -16.13 14.78
C ALA A 688 -14.52 -16.84 13.48
N GLU A 689 -13.73 -17.90 13.57
CA GLU A 689 -13.34 -18.73 12.43
C GLU A 689 -13.90 -20.14 12.63
N LEU A 690 -14.53 -20.69 11.59
CA LEU A 690 -15.18 -21.99 11.61
C LEU A 690 -14.61 -22.85 10.50
N TYR A 691 -14.36 -24.12 10.81
CA TYR A 691 -13.78 -25.09 9.89
C TYR A 691 -14.59 -26.38 9.90
N HIS A 692 -14.85 -26.92 8.72
CA HIS A 692 -15.35 -28.28 8.57
C HIS A 692 -14.65 -28.96 7.39
N ILE A 693 -13.81 -29.95 7.68
CA ILE A 693 -13.08 -30.72 6.67
C ILE A 693 -13.52 -32.17 6.75
N ARG A 694 -13.85 -32.78 5.60
CA ARG A 694 -14.14 -34.20 5.48
C ARG A 694 -13.22 -34.86 4.46
N LYS A 695 -12.66 -36.01 4.81
CA LYS A 695 -11.82 -36.83 3.93
C LYS A 695 -12.27 -38.28 3.99
N ASN A 696 -12.42 -38.91 2.84
CA ASN A 696 -12.87 -40.27 2.68
C ASN A 696 -11.74 -41.09 2.03
N THR A 697 -11.45 -42.25 2.62
CA THR A 697 -10.48 -43.22 2.10
C THR A 697 -11.06 -44.63 2.21
N SER A 698 -10.43 -45.58 1.54
CA SER A 698 -10.82 -46.98 1.54
C SER A 698 -9.57 -47.84 1.56
N GLU A 699 -9.61 -48.91 2.35
CA GLU A 699 -8.53 -49.88 2.51
C GLU A 699 -9.19 -51.26 2.67
N GLU A 700 -8.90 -52.17 1.74
CA GLU A 700 -9.52 -53.51 1.68
C GLU A 700 -11.07 -53.43 1.76
N ASP A 701 -11.68 -54.12 2.72
CA ASP A 701 -13.12 -54.15 2.97
C ASP A 701 -13.63 -52.96 3.82
N TYR A 702 -12.74 -52.03 4.21
CA TYR A 702 -13.06 -50.90 5.06
C TYR A 702 -13.12 -49.58 4.27
N ARG A 703 -14.15 -48.77 4.55
CA ARG A 703 -14.22 -47.36 4.16
C ARG A 703 -14.15 -46.48 5.39
N TYR A 704 -13.28 -45.48 5.35
CA TYR A 704 -13.11 -44.51 6.43
C TYR A 704 -13.58 -43.13 5.98
N ALA A 705 -14.33 -42.45 6.84
CA ALA A 705 -14.62 -41.03 6.70
C ALA A 705 -14.10 -40.29 7.93
N TYR A 706 -13.13 -39.40 7.74
CA TYR A 706 -12.58 -38.54 8.79
C TYR A 706 -13.17 -37.15 8.66
N THR A 707 -13.67 -36.60 9.77
CA THR A 707 -14.26 -35.27 9.84
C THR A 707 -13.55 -34.45 10.91
N LEU A 708 -13.16 -33.23 10.56
CA LEU A 708 -12.69 -32.19 11.47
C LEU A 708 -13.75 -31.12 11.55
N MET A 709 -14.21 -30.81 12.76
CA MET A 709 -14.94 -29.58 13.07
C MET A 709 -14.11 -28.73 14.02
N ALA A 710 -13.85 -27.47 13.68
CA ALA A 710 -13.10 -26.57 14.57
C ALA A 710 -13.69 -25.16 14.57
N ALA A 711 -13.47 -24.45 15.68
CA ALA A 711 -13.84 -23.07 15.86
C ALA A 711 -12.72 -22.31 16.57
N ASP A 712 -12.29 -21.17 16.05
CA ASP A 712 -11.42 -20.20 16.73
C ASP A 712 -12.24 -18.94 17.05
N LEU A 713 -12.33 -18.59 18.33
CA LEU A 713 -13.08 -17.42 18.81
C LEU A 713 -12.12 -16.54 19.60
N GLY A 714 -11.98 -15.28 19.21
CA GLY A 714 -10.94 -14.46 19.80
C GLY A 714 -11.07 -12.97 19.57
N ALA A 715 -9.98 -12.30 19.92
CA ALA A 715 -9.80 -10.87 19.85
C ALA A 715 -8.41 -10.53 19.31
N ASP A 716 -8.37 -9.58 18.37
CA ASP A 716 -7.15 -8.97 17.84
C ASP A 716 -7.03 -7.53 18.34
N TRP A 717 -5.92 -7.21 18.99
CA TRP A 717 -5.56 -5.87 19.45
C TRP A 717 -4.39 -5.30 18.65
N LYS A 718 -4.57 -4.07 18.18
CA LYS A 718 -3.50 -3.29 17.59
C LYS A 718 -2.78 -2.47 18.66
N LEU A 719 -1.56 -2.89 19.02
CA LEU A 719 -0.75 -2.24 20.06
C LEU A 719 0.13 -1.11 19.50
N GLY A 720 0.22 -0.98 18.19
CA GLY A 720 0.96 0.07 17.48
C GLY A 720 1.04 -0.20 15.98
N GLU A 721 1.91 0.51 15.27
CA GLU A 721 2.09 0.32 13.81
C GLU A 721 2.67 -1.05 13.44
N SER A 722 3.46 -1.61 14.35
CA SER A 722 4.26 -2.80 14.10
C SER A 722 3.95 -3.93 15.07
N ASN A 723 3.01 -3.77 16.01
CA ASN A 723 2.76 -4.77 17.05
C ASN A 723 1.28 -5.10 17.13
N GLU A 724 0.97 -6.39 17.07
CA GLU A 724 -0.38 -6.93 17.14
C GLU A 724 -0.42 -8.05 18.17
N LEU A 725 -1.47 -8.07 18.99
CA LEU A 725 -1.71 -9.09 19.99
C LEU A 725 -2.99 -9.83 19.62
N ARG A 726 -2.95 -11.16 19.62
CA ARG A 726 -4.10 -12.03 19.45
C ARG A 726 -4.31 -12.85 20.71
N THR A 727 -5.56 -12.93 21.16
CA THR A 727 -6.01 -13.99 22.07
C THR A 727 -7.11 -14.79 21.43
N ALA A 728 -7.06 -16.10 21.59
CA ALA A 728 -7.98 -17.00 20.94
C ALA A 728 -8.34 -18.17 21.85
N TYR A 729 -9.58 -18.62 21.75
CA TYR A 729 -10.03 -19.92 22.21
C TYR A 729 -10.31 -20.79 20.98
N GLN A 730 -9.58 -21.90 20.87
CA GLN A 730 -9.65 -22.80 19.73
C GLN A 730 -10.24 -24.13 20.20
N PHE A 731 -11.41 -24.46 19.68
CA PHE A 731 -12.04 -25.76 19.82
C PHE A 731 -11.79 -26.59 18.57
N SER A 732 -11.48 -27.88 18.73
CA SER A 732 -11.44 -28.83 17.61
C SER A 732 -11.99 -30.19 18.03
N ARG A 733 -12.69 -30.84 17.11
CA ARG A 733 -13.22 -32.20 17.27
C ARG A 733 -12.93 -32.98 15.99
N TYR A 734 -12.33 -34.15 16.17
CA TYR A 734 -12.03 -35.06 15.08
C TYR A 734 -12.81 -36.35 15.27
N ASP A 735 -13.65 -36.62 14.30
CA ASP A 735 -14.49 -37.80 14.23
C ASP A 735 -14.02 -38.71 13.08
N ALA A 736 -14.20 -40.00 13.25
CA ALA A 736 -13.99 -41.00 12.23
C ALA A 736 -15.23 -41.89 12.15
N THR A 737 -15.58 -42.34 10.94
CA THR A 737 -16.56 -43.39 10.72
C THR A 737 -15.90 -44.50 9.94
N MET A 738 -15.75 -45.65 10.56
CA MET A 738 -15.31 -46.87 9.89
C MET A 738 -16.54 -47.61 9.36
N THR A 739 -16.53 -47.99 8.11
CA THR A 739 -17.59 -48.79 7.47
C THR A 739 -16.97 -50.09 6.98
N LEU A 740 -17.35 -51.21 7.58
CA LEU A 740 -17.02 -52.53 7.05
C LEU A 740 -18.05 -52.85 5.95
N VAL A 741 -17.56 -53.09 4.74
CA VAL A 741 -18.37 -53.44 3.59
C VAL A 741 -18.52 -54.96 3.58
N THR A 742 -19.72 -55.48 3.84
CA THR A 742 -20.01 -56.92 3.78
C THR A 742 -21.07 -57.24 2.72
N PRO A 743 -21.12 -58.47 2.18
CA PRO A 743 -22.19 -58.89 1.29
C PRO A 743 -23.56 -58.82 1.99
N GLY A 744 -24.37 -57.81 1.63
CA GLY A 744 -25.74 -57.64 2.12
C GLY A 744 -25.95 -56.51 3.13
N GLN A 745 -24.92 -56.07 3.87
CA GLN A 745 -25.06 -54.96 4.82
C GLN A 745 -23.73 -54.24 5.14
N ASP A 746 -23.73 -52.91 5.13
CA ASP A 746 -22.61 -52.10 5.62
C ASP A 746 -22.71 -51.94 7.15
N ILE A 747 -21.66 -52.30 7.90
CA ILE A 747 -21.58 -52.05 9.35
C ILE A 747 -20.81 -50.75 9.59
N LYS A 748 -21.46 -49.74 10.21
CA LYS A 748 -20.86 -48.42 10.46
C LYS A 748 -20.57 -48.20 11.94
N ILE A 749 -19.32 -47.85 12.24
CA ILE A 749 -18.84 -47.57 13.59
C ILE A 749 -18.32 -46.12 13.63
N PRO A 750 -19.14 -45.15 14.08
CA PRO A 750 -18.70 -43.78 14.29
C PRO A 750 -17.99 -43.62 15.63
N TYR A 751 -16.90 -42.86 15.68
CA TYR A 751 -16.18 -42.56 16.91
C TYR A 751 -15.45 -41.22 16.86
N THR A 752 -15.36 -40.53 18.00
CA THR A 752 -14.54 -39.32 18.15
C THR A 752 -13.17 -39.71 18.67
N TYR A 753 -12.11 -39.43 17.91
CA TYR A 753 -10.74 -39.80 18.29
C TYR A 753 -9.91 -38.63 18.86
N HIS A 754 -10.32 -37.39 18.64
CA HIS A 754 -9.66 -36.24 19.26
C HIS A 754 -10.65 -35.12 19.61
N ILE A 755 -10.49 -34.53 20.80
CA ILE A 755 -11.17 -33.29 21.23
C ILE A 755 -10.12 -32.36 21.81
N GLY A 756 -9.98 -31.17 21.23
CA GLY A 756 -9.01 -30.17 21.65
C GLY A 756 -9.62 -28.85 22.05
N ASN A 757 -9.09 -28.28 23.13
CA ASN A 757 -9.40 -26.94 23.60
C ASN A 757 -8.08 -26.22 23.85
N VAL A 758 -7.82 -25.14 23.13
CA VAL A 758 -6.56 -24.39 23.21
C VAL A 758 -6.86 -22.93 23.52
N PHE A 759 -6.21 -22.39 24.54
CA PHE A 759 -6.20 -20.95 24.81
C PHE A 759 -4.88 -20.38 24.32
N GLN A 760 -4.93 -19.45 23.37
CA GLN A 760 -3.77 -18.87 22.71
C GLN A 760 -3.56 -17.41 23.15
N LEU A 761 -2.29 -17.07 23.34
CA LEU A 761 -1.77 -15.71 23.40
C LEU A 761 -0.65 -15.58 22.38
N ARG A 762 -0.79 -14.69 21.39
CA ARG A 762 0.20 -14.49 20.34
C ARG A 762 0.52 -13.01 20.17
N LEU A 763 1.81 -12.66 20.19
CA LEU A 763 2.32 -11.33 19.92
C LEU A 763 3.14 -11.35 18.62
N ASP A 764 2.72 -10.57 17.64
CA ASP A 764 3.44 -10.42 16.38
C ASP A 764 4.04 -9.02 16.27
N HIS A 765 5.30 -8.95 15.85
CA HIS A 765 6.01 -7.74 15.49
C HIS A 765 6.35 -7.74 14.01
N TYR A 766 5.93 -6.71 13.27
CA TYR A 766 6.28 -6.49 11.86
C TYR A 766 7.04 -5.17 11.69
N GLY A 767 8.37 -5.27 11.52
CA GLY A 767 9.29 -4.13 11.42
C GLY A 767 10.03 -4.06 10.09
N VAL A 768 9.51 -4.64 9.01
CA VAL A 768 10.14 -4.58 7.67
C VAL A 768 9.64 -3.33 6.93
N PRO A 769 10.49 -2.31 6.69
CA PRO A 769 10.07 -1.11 6.00
C PRO A 769 9.78 -1.41 4.53
N PRO A 770 8.80 -0.72 3.93
CA PRO A 770 8.46 -0.94 2.53
C PRO A 770 9.63 -0.52 1.62
N ALA A 771 9.91 -1.35 0.62
CA ALA A 771 10.93 -1.16 -0.41
C ALA A 771 10.59 -2.01 -1.64
N ARG A 772 11.17 -1.73 -2.81
CA ARG A 772 10.85 -2.44 -4.06
C ARG A 772 10.79 -3.96 -3.93
N TYR A 773 11.78 -4.51 -3.26
CA TYR A 773 12.01 -5.95 -3.16
C TYR A 773 11.70 -6.49 -1.76
N SER A 774 10.95 -5.77 -0.91
CA SER A 774 10.68 -6.23 0.45
C SER A 774 9.84 -7.52 0.50
N GLY A 775 9.06 -7.81 -0.54
CA GLY A 775 8.31 -9.07 -0.68
C GLY A 775 9.08 -10.22 -1.34
N ILE A 776 10.38 -10.07 -1.62
CA ILE A 776 11.22 -11.14 -2.21
C ILE A 776 12.57 -11.26 -1.50
N ALA A 777 13.26 -10.12 -1.33
CA ALA A 777 14.55 -9.98 -0.66
C ALA A 777 14.53 -8.74 0.27
N PRO A 778 13.77 -8.77 1.37
CA PRO A 778 13.75 -7.66 2.33
C PRO A 778 15.15 -7.45 2.93
N ARG A 779 15.70 -6.24 2.78
CA ARG A 779 17.10 -5.91 3.12
C ARG A 779 17.33 -5.40 4.54
N ARG A 780 16.27 -5.09 5.28
CA ARG A 780 16.37 -4.56 6.66
C ARG A 780 15.06 -4.75 7.39
N GLY A 781 15.12 -4.71 8.71
CA GLY A 781 13.97 -4.90 9.57
C GLY A 781 13.91 -6.30 10.14
N ARG A 782 12.78 -6.63 10.75
CA ARG A 782 12.57 -7.92 11.40
C ARG A 782 11.09 -8.30 11.47
N LYS A 783 10.83 -9.58 11.63
CA LYS A 783 9.54 -10.12 12.03
C LYS A 783 9.76 -10.97 13.28
N ILE A 784 8.91 -10.85 14.29
CA ILE A 784 8.98 -11.69 15.50
C ILE A 784 7.57 -12.17 15.80
N GLY A 785 7.38 -13.48 15.91
CA GLY A 785 6.18 -14.09 16.46
C GLY A 785 6.50 -14.77 17.78
N LEU A 786 5.78 -14.40 18.84
CA LEU A 786 5.82 -15.07 20.14
C LEU A 786 4.46 -15.67 20.40
N GLU A 787 4.42 -16.97 20.73
CA GLU A 787 3.17 -17.65 21.03
C GLU A 787 3.29 -18.51 22.28
N LEU A 788 2.25 -18.40 23.12
CA LEU A 788 2.01 -19.26 24.26
C LEU A 788 0.61 -19.85 24.13
N THR A 789 0.50 -21.17 24.27
CA THR A 789 -0.79 -21.86 24.29
C THR A 789 -0.94 -22.73 25.52
N ALA A 790 -2.13 -22.69 26.13
CA ALA A 790 -2.57 -23.64 27.14
C ALA A 790 -3.50 -24.65 26.47
N ASN A 791 -3.07 -25.91 26.42
CA ASN A 791 -3.71 -26.97 25.65
C ASN A 791 -4.41 -27.93 26.59
N ARG A 792 -5.67 -28.24 26.31
CA ARG A 792 -6.47 -29.28 26.97
C ARG A 792 -7.04 -30.22 25.91
N GLN A 793 -6.30 -31.30 25.65
CA GLN A 793 -6.59 -32.27 24.61
C GLN A 793 -7.14 -33.57 25.23
N ARG A 794 -7.95 -34.29 24.47
CA ARG A 794 -8.37 -35.68 24.75
C ARG A 794 -8.18 -36.48 23.48
N PHE A 795 -7.27 -37.45 23.51
CA PHE A 795 -6.92 -38.27 22.35
C PHE A 795 -7.30 -39.74 22.57
N ILE A 796 -7.57 -40.47 21.50
CA ILE A 796 -7.96 -41.87 21.54
C ILE A 796 -6.84 -42.76 22.10
N ASP A 797 -7.23 -43.74 22.92
CA ASP A 797 -6.38 -44.81 23.47
C ASP A 797 -7.09 -46.17 23.31
N GLY A 798 -7.62 -46.40 22.11
CA GLY A 798 -8.36 -47.60 21.75
C GLY A 798 -9.85 -47.59 22.12
N PHE A 799 -10.43 -48.79 22.14
CA PHE A 799 -11.83 -49.06 22.42
C PHE A 799 -11.98 -50.00 23.61
N GLU A 800 -13.02 -49.82 24.40
CA GLU A 800 -13.40 -50.72 25.50
C GLU A 800 -14.90 -51.07 25.40
N VAL A 801 -15.33 -52.14 26.06
CA VAL A 801 -16.73 -52.55 26.09
C VAL A 801 -17.40 -51.99 27.35
N HIS A 802 -18.49 -51.24 27.18
CA HIS A 802 -19.27 -50.72 28.30
C HIS A 802 -19.86 -51.87 29.10
N ARG A 803 -19.54 -51.93 30.40
CA ARG A 803 -19.87 -53.08 31.26
C ARG A 803 -21.37 -53.36 31.36
N ASP A 804 -22.21 -52.33 31.34
CA ASP A 804 -23.66 -52.49 31.54
C ASP A 804 -24.46 -52.76 30.25
N TYR A 805 -23.92 -52.41 29.07
CA TYR A 805 -24.67 -52.46 27.81
C TYR A 805 -23.98 -53.27 26.71
N GLY A 806 -22.76 -53.77 26.96
CA GLY A 806 -22.00 -54.56 25.98
C GLY A 806 -21.59 -53.78 24.72
N THR A 807 -21.69 -52.45 24.74
CA THR A 807 -21.42 -51.60 23.58
C THR A 807 -19.98 -51.11 23.54
N LEU A 808 -19.42 -50.99 22.34
CA LEU A 808 -18.07 -50.46 22.15
C LEU A 808 -18.04 -48.95 22.43
N ILE A 809 -17.20 -48.51 23.37
CA ILE A 809 -16.96 -47.10 23.69
C ILE A 809 -15.49 -46.73 23.47
N VAL A 810 -15.23 -45.46 23.19
CA VAL A 810 -13.87 -44.96 22.90
C VAL A 810 -13.18 -44.55 24.19
N LYS A 811 -12.07 -45.22 24.52
CA LYS A 811 -11.20 -44.80 25.62
C LYS A 811 -10.37 -43.59 25.18
N LYS A 812 -10.29 -42.56 26.03
CA LYS A 812 -9.55 -41.32 25.72
C LYS A 812 -8.60 -40.94 26.85
N ILE A 813 -7.36 -40.56 26.51
CA ILE A 813 -6.37 -40.02 27.44
C ILE A 813 -6.38 -38.48 27.37
N PRO A 814 -6.44 -37.78 28.53
CA PRO A 814 -6.29 -36.33 28.56
C PRO A 814 -4.81 -35.91 28.49
N TYR A 815 -4.51 -34.94 27.62
CA TYR A 815 -3.21 -34.26 27.57
C TYR A 815 -3.40 -32.77 27.85
N ASN A 816 -2.96 -32.32 29.03
CA ASN A 816 -3.02 -30.92 29.44
C ASN A 816 -1.60 -30.36 29.52
N TYR A 817 -1.22 -29.44 28.64
CA TYR A 817 0.16 -28.96 28.54
C TYR A 817 0.24 -27.49 28.10
N PHE A 818 1.37 -26.85 28.41
CA PHE A 818 1.73 -25.57 27.84
C PHE A 818 2.68 -25.76 26.66
N GLN A 819 2.48 -24.96 25.61
CA GLN A 819 3.38 -24.92 24.47
C GLN A 819 3.81 -23.47 24.22
N PHE A 820 5.10 -23.30 24.02
CA PHE A 820 5.73 -22.02 23.68
C PHE A 820 6.39 -22.10 22.31
N LEU A 821 6.29 -21.05 21.51
CA LEU A 821 6.94 -20.94 20.21
C LEU A 821 7.45 -19.52 19.97
N VAL A 822 8.67 -19.41 19.48
CA VAL A 822 9.30 -18.19 18.95
C VAL A 822 9.64 -18.41 17.49
N ASP A 823 9.27 -17.47 16.62
CA ASP A 823 9.80 -17.36 15.25
C ASP A 823 10.36 -15.94 15.07
N TRP A 824 11.68 -15.83 15.01
CA TRP A 824 12.40 -14.60 14.77
C TRP A 824 12.98 -14.61 13.36
N ARG A 825 12.69 -13.57 12.58
CA ARG A 825 13.33 -13.32 11.28
C ARG A 825 14.00 -11.97 11.25
N GLU A 826 15.31 -11.96 11.03
CA GLU A 826 16.11 -10.74 10.92
C GLU A 826 16.56 -10.54 9.48
N TYR A 827 16.44 -9.31 9.00
CA TYR A 827 16.89 -8.94 7.66
C TYR A 827 18.01 -7.90 7.76
N ARG A 828 19.10 -8.13 7.01
CA ARG A 828 20.27 -7.26 6.97
C ARG A 828 20.76 -7.05 5.55
N PRO A 829 21.28 -5.86 5.23
CA PRO A 829 22.01 -5.68 3.98
C PRO A 829 23.28 -6.53 4.06
N PHE A 830 23.60 -7.21 2.97
CA PHE A 830 24.87 -7.92 2.86
C PHE A 830 25.95 -7.01 2.24
N VAL A 831 27.22 -7.42 2.36
CA VAL A 831 28.36 -6.67 1.79
C VAL A 831 28.26 -6.50 0.28
N ILE A 832 27.68 -7.48 -0.42
CA ILE A 832 27.41 -7.37 -1.86
C ILE A 832 26.19 -6.45 -2.09
N PRO A 833 26.31 -5.40 -2.93
CA PRO A 833 25.22 -4.48 -3.20
C PRO A 833 23.92 -5.16 -3.64
N SER A 834 22.79 -4.68 -3.11
CA SER A 834 21.44 -5.24 -3.36
C SER A 834 21.24 -6.71 -2.96
N THR A 835 22.21 -7.32 -2.29
CA THR A 835 22.05 -8.62 -1.64
C THR A 835 21.50 -8.43 -0.23
N SER A 836 20.70 -9.41 0.18
CA SER A 836 20.09 -9.46 1.50
C SER A 836 20.51 -10.72 2.24
N LEU A 837 20.88 -10.57 3.50
CA LEU A 837 21.01 -11.67 4.45
C LEU A 837 19.71 -11.76 5.24
N ALA A 838 19.02 -12.88 5.11
CA ALA A 838 17.87 -13.23 5.93
C ALA A 838 18.30 -14.30 6.94
N LEU A 839 18.12 -14.02 8.22
CA LEU A 839 18.38 -14.94 9.32
C LEU A 839 17.04 -15.36 9.92
N ARG A 840 16.88 -16.65 10.20
CA ARG A 840 15.71 -17.18 10.91
C ARG A 840 16.17 -17.94 12.13
N PHE A 841 15.46 -17.75 13.23
CA PHE A 841 15.60 -18.55 14.43
C PHE A 841 14.20 -18.95 14.90
N ARG A 842 13.99 -20.25 15.08
CA ARG A 842 12.74 -20.83 15.55
C ARG A 842 13.02 -21.73 16.72
N ALA A 843 12.30 -21.54 17.83
CA ALA A 843 12.44 -22.38 19.01
C ALA A 843 11.07 -22.65 19.63
N GLY A 844 10.85 -23.87 20.08
CA GLY A 844 9.60 -24.27 20.71
C GLY A 844 9.79 -25.32 21.78
N ALA A 845 8.89 -25.34 22.76
CA ALA A 845 8.89 -26.33 23.83
C ALA A 845 7.47 -26.66 24.28
N ILE A 846 7.22 -27.93 24.56
CA ILE A 846 6.05 -28.45 25.27
C ILE A 846 6.50 -28.86 26.67
N ASP A 847 5.79 -28.41 27.70
CA ASP A 847 6.23 -28.50 29.10
C ASP A 847 6.27 -29.92 29.68
N ARG A 848 5.66 -30.91 29.02
CA ARG A 848 5.54 -32.29 29.50
C ARG A 848 5.38 -33.30 28.36
N PRO A 849 5.49 -34.62 28.63
CA PRO A 849 5.25 -35.66 27.63
C PRO A 849 3.84 -35.58 27.03
N VAL A 850 3.75 -35.76 25.72
CA VAL A 850 2.50 -35.73 24.94
C VAL A 850 2.58 -36.78 23.83
N ASP A 851 1.43 -37.15 23.28
CA ASP A 851 1.37 -37.98 22.07
C ASP A 851 2.10 -37.31 20.90
N GLY A 852 2.75 -38.12 20.05
CA GLY A 852 3.49 -37.63 18.88
C GLY A 852 2.64 -36.81 17.91
N PHE A 853 1.31 -36.97 17.92
CA PHE A 853 0.37 -36.11 17.18
C PHE A 853 0.55 -34.60 17.46
N TYR A 854 1.01 -34.24 18.66
CA TYR A 854 1.22 -32.85 19.10
C TYR A 854 2.65 -32.34 18.96
N ASN A 855 3.60 -33.19 18.53
CA ASN A 855 5.00 -32.82 18.41
C ASN A 855 5.23 -31.62 17.47
N PHE A 856 6.34 -30.92 17.70
CA PHE A 856 6.90 -30.04 16.71
C PHE A 856 7.53 -30.86 15.59
N PHE A 857 7.52 -30.31 14.38
CA PHE A 857 8.12 -30.90 13.19
C PHE A 857 9.15 -29.94 12.63
N ALA A 858 10.37 -30.43 12.40
CA ALA A 858 11.49 -29.63 11.93
C ALA A 858 11.70 -29.72 10.41
N GLY A 859 11.20 -30.74 9.71
CA GLY A 859 11.39 -30.89 8.26
C GLY A 859 10.44 -30.04 7.39
N GLY A 860 10.57 -30.17 6.07
CA GLY A 860 9.65 -29.64 5.06
C GLY A 860 9.86 -28.17 4.70
N LEU A 861 8.96 -27.63 3.87
CA LEU A 861 9.05 -26.28 3.28
C LEU A 861 9.22 -25.14 4.31
N ASP A 862 8.59 -25.29 5.47
CA ASP A 862 8.60 -24.33 6.59
C ASP A 862 9.78 -24.53 7.56
N GLY A 863 10.63 -25.53 7.34
CA GLY A 863 11.71 -25.95 8.25
C GLY A 863 12.99 -26.30 7.49
N LEU A 864 13.59 -27.43 7.84
CA LEU A 864 14.71 -28.04 7.13
C LEU A 864 14.18 -28.68 5.86
N LYS A 865 14.29 -27.96 4.74
CA LYS A 865 13.77 -28.35 3.42
C LYS A 865 14.44 -29.58 2.84
N GLY A 866 15.66 -29.91 3.28
CA GLY A 866 16.38 -31.12 2.88
C GLY A 866 15.75 -32.41 3.40
N TYR A 867 14.75 -32.33 4.28
CA TYR A 867 14.12 -33.47 4.95
C TYR A 867 12.59 -33.44 4.82
N PRO A 868 11.91 -34.59 4.69
CA PRO A 868 10.45 -34.64 4.70
C PRO A 868 9.86 -34.02 5.97
N TYR A 869 8.69 -33.41 5.87
CA TYR A 869 8.10 -32.68 7.01
C TYR A 869 7.93 -33.52 8.27
N TYR A 870 7.49 -34.77 8.11
CA TYR A 870 7.21 -35.69 9.22
C TYR A 870 8.43 -36.51 9.67
N SER A 871 9.63 -36.24 9.13
CA SER A 871 10.82 -37.05 9.43
C SER A 871 11.52 -36.68 10.73
N ILE A 872 11.40 -35.43 11.20
CA ILE A 872 12.09 -34.93 12.41
C ILE A 872 11.04 -34.34 13.33
N GLU A 873 10.75 -35.01 14.45
CA GLU A 873 9.72 -34.60 15.39
C GLU A 873 10.14 -34.71 16.87
N GLY A 874 9.49 -33.91 17.71
CA GLY A 874 9.65 -33.97 19.16
C GLY A 874 8.96 -32.83 19.90
N ARG A 875 8.95 -32.90 21.23
CA ARG A 875 8.33 -31.92 22.13
C ARG A 875 9.11 -30.61 22.23
N LYS A 876 10.36 -30.61 21.79
CA LYS A 876 11.22 -29.43 21.70
C LYS A 876 11.68 -29.24 20.27
N LEU A 877 11.94 -27.99 19.92
CA LEU A 877 12.36 -27.58 18.58
C LEU A 877 13.40 -26.48 18.73
N ILE A 878 14.52 -26.61 18.01
CA ILE A 878 15.42 -25.50 17.70
C ILE A 878 15.78 -25.59 16.23
N GLN A 879 15.64 -24.48 15.52
CA GLN A 879 16.05 -24.32 14.14
C GLN A 879 16.68 -22.95 13.95
N ALA A 880 17.77 -22.89 13.21
CA ALA A 880 18.42 -21.67 12.79
C ALA A 880 18.76 -21.77 11.30
N GLY A 881 18.60 -20.66 10.59
CA GLY A 881 18.75 -20.62 9.15
C GLY A 881 19.34 -19.32 8.67
N ALA A 882 20.15 -19.39 7.63
CA ALA A 882 20.69 -18.22 6.94
C ALA A 882 20.49 -18.34 5.44
N ALA A 883 19.90 -17.31 4.84
CA ALA A 883 19.67 -17.23 3.40
C ALA A 883 20.29 -15.95 2.83
N LEU A 884 21.15 -16.10 1.81
CA LEU A 884 21.66 -15.02 0.99
C LEU A 884 20.82 -14.89 -0.26
N ARG A 885 20.11 -13.76 -0.39
CA ARG A 885 19.23 -13.45 -1.52
C ARG A 885 19.84 -12.36 -2.37
N PHE A 886 20.09 -12.63 -3.64
CA PHE A 886 20.77 -11.73 -4.56
C PHE A 886 19.97 -11.55 -5.86
N PRO A 887 19.98 -10.34 -6.47
CA PRO A 887 19.26 -10.10 -7.71
C PRO A 887 19.96 -10.80 -8.88
N ILE A 888 19.20 -11.55 -9.68
CA ILE A 888 19.64 -12.02 -11.00
C ILE A 888 19.23 -10.97 -12.04
N TRP A 889 17.93 -10.62 -12.05
CA TRP A 889 17.40 -9.51 -12.84
C TRP A 889 16.53 -8.60 -11.97
N ARG A 890 16.93 -7.34 -11.86
CA ARG A 890 16.19 -6.33 -11.07
C ARG A 890 14.96 -5.79 -11.78
N LYS A 891 14.96 -5.91 -13.10
CA LYS A 891 13.96 -5.52 -14.09
C LYS A 891 14.16 -6.42 -15.30
N THR A 892 13.16 -7.18 -15.72
CA THR A 892 13.27 -7.98 -16.97
C THR A 892 12.50 -7.33 -18.11
N GLY A 893 11.35 -6.69 -17.84
CA GLY A 893 10.46 -6.17 -18.88
C GLY A 893 9.74 -7.26 -19.68
N LEU A 894 9.94 -8.53 -19.32
CA LEU A 894 9.42 -9.67 -20.07
C LEU A 894 7.92 -9.84 -19.82
N ARG A 895 7.19 -10.16 -20.89
CA ARG A 895 5.78 -10.54 -20.85
C ARG A 895 5.62 -11.91 -21.51
N PHE A 896 4.87 -12.79 -20.87
CA PHE A 896 4.50 -14.08 -21.40
C PHE A 896 3.01 -14.33 -21.13
N ALA A 897 2.22 -14.45 -22.19
CA ALA A 897 0.76 -14.46 -22.10
C ALA A 897 0.23 -13.27 -21.27
N PHE A 898 -0.49 -13.54 -20.18
CA PHE A 898 -1.03 -12.53 -19.25
C PHE A 898 -0.13 -12.27 -18.03
N PHE A 899 1.10 -12.83 -18.02
CA PHE A 899 2.09 -12.60 -16.98
C PHE A 899 3.11 -11.55 -17.40
N HIS A 900 3.42 -10.65 -16.48
CA HIS A 900 4.55 -9.73 -16.55
C HIS A 900 5.57 -10.10 -15.47
N ILE A 901 6.78 -10.46 -15.87
CA ILE A 901 7.87 -10.73 -14.93
C ILE A 901 8.51 -9.38 -14.59
N ASP A 902 8.49 -8.97 -13.33
CA ASP A 902 9.12 -7.72 -12.89
C ASP A 902 10.58 -7.98 -12.51
N ASN A 903 10.83 -9.00 -11.68
CA ASN A 903 12.16 -9.25 -11.14
C ASN A 903 12.42 -10.74 -10.86
N VAL A 904 13.71 -11.11 -10.84
CA VAL A 904 14.19 -12.47 -10.54
C VAL A 904 15.36 -12.39 -9.57
N PHE A 905 15.28 -13.17 -8.50
CA PHE A 905 16.30 -13.28 -7.47
C PHE A 905 16.73 -14.73 -7.31
N GLY A 906 18.01 -14.93 -7.04
CA GLY A 906 18.54 -16.18 -6.50
C GLY A 906 18.56 -16.12 -4.99
N SER A 907 18.42 -17.28 -4.34
CA SER A 907 18.66 -17.47 -2.92
C SER A 907 19.51 -18.71 -2.75
N VAL A 908 20.55 -18.63 -1.93
CA VAL A 908 21.23 -19.81 -1.38
C VAL A 908 21.05 -19.79 0.12
N TYR A 909 20.82 -20.94 0.72
CA TYR A 909 20.57 -21.04 2.16
C TYR A 909 21.21 -22.27 2.76
N ALA A 910 21.41 -22.20 4.07
CA ALA A 910 21.83 -23.31 4.90
C ALA A 910 21.03 -23.24 6.20
N ASP A 911 20.45 -24.37 6.59
CA ASP A 911 19.65 -24.49 7.79
C ASP A 911 20.23 -25.58 8.70
N VAL A 912 20.08 -25.38 10.01
CA VAL A 912 20.43 -26.35 11.04
C VAL A 912 19.31 -26.43 12.06
N GLY A 913 18.96 -27.62 12.49
CA GLY A 913 17.94 -27.77 13.52
C GLY A 913 17.70 -29.20 13.93
N ASN A 914 16.85 -29.35 14.94
CA ASN A 914 16.32 -30.64 15.34
C ASN A 914 14.99 -30.46 16.10
N ALA A 915 14.22 -31.53 16.17
CA ALA A 915 13.13 -31.70 17.12
C ALA A 915 13.37 -32.98 17.92
N TRP A 916 13.15 -32.92 19.24
CA TRP A 916 13.49 -34.02 20.14
C TRP A 916 12.67 -33.98 21.44
N ASP A 917 12.73 -35.06 22.22
CA ASP A 917 11.96 -35.22 23.46
C ASP A 917 12.78 -35.05 24.75
N ASP A 918 14.09 -35.24 24.71
CA ASP A 918 14.91 -35.20 25.91
C ASP A 918 14.96 -33.84 26.62
N ASN A 919 15.20 -33.91 27.93
CA ASN A 919 15.26 -32.71 28.75
C ASN A 919 16.56 -31.90 28.64
N THR A 920 17.57 -32.45 27.98
CA THR A 920 18.89 -31.83 27.83
C THR A 920 19.15 -31.41 26.38
N LEU A 921 20.11 -30.50 26.22
CA LEU A 921 20.68 -30.15 24.89
C LEU A 921 21.93 -30.97 24.57
N SER A 922 22.41 -31.79 25.52
CA SER A 922 23.66 -32.53 25.38
C SER A 922 23.45 -33.73 24.45
N GLY A 923 24.38 -33.96 23.51
CA GLY A 923 24.32 -35.09 22.59
C GLY A 923 23.24 -34.99 21.52
N LEU A 924 22.68 -33.79 21.29
CA LEU A 924 21.69 -33.57 20.23
C LEU A 924 22.26 -33.86 18.85
N ASP A 925 21.57 -34.73 18.11
CA ASP A 925 21.88 -35.11 16.74
C ASP A 925 21.32 -34.06 15.76
N TRP A 926 22.08 -32.97 15.57
CA TRP A 926 21.70 -31.87 14.71
C TRP A 926 21.55 -32.31 13.25
N LYS A 927 20.51 -31.79 12.59
CA LYS A 927 20.27 -31.99 11.15
C LYS A 927 20.59 -30.71 10.41
N THR A 928 21.25 -30.86 9.27
CA THR A 928 21.73 -29.77 8.45
C THR A 928 21.31 -29.97 7.00
N ASP A 929 20.93 -28.87 6.36
CA ASP A 929 20.70 -28.85 4.92
C ASP A 929 21.31 -27.61 4.27
N VAL A 930 21.43 -27.69 2.96
CA VAL A 930 21.67 -26.54 2.10
C VAL A 930 20.69 -26.57 0.94
N GLY A 931 20.42 -25.40 0.38
CA GLY A 931 19.62 -25.34 -0.83
C GLY A 931 19.79 -24.07 -1.63
N ALA A 932 19.19 -24.09 -2.80
CA ALA A 932 19.15 -22.99 -3.73
C ALA A 932 17.71 -22.80 -4.23
N GLN A 933 17.31 -21.54 -4.34
CA GLN A 933 15.97 -21.15 -4.77
C GLN A 933 16.04 -20.07 -5.85
N LEU A 934 15.28 -20.26 -6.92
CA LEU A 934 14.95 -19.20 -7.87
C LEU A 934 13.61 -18.58 -7.49
N ARG A 935 13.56 -17.24 -7.51
CA ARG A 935 12.42 -16.46 -7.02
C ARG A 935 12.02 -15.42 -8.06
N PHE A 936 10.77 -15.45 -8.46
CA PHE A 936 10.23 -14.58 -9.50
C PHE A 936 9.14 -13.70 -8.89
N GLY A 937 9.31 -12.38 -9.00
CA GLY A 937 8.25 -11.41 -8.79
C GLY A 937 7.54 -11.16 -10.11
N LEU A 938 6.25 -11.49 -10.19
CA LEU A 938 5.45 -11.33 -11.40
C LEU A 938 4.08 -10.72 -11.11
N TRP A 939 3.42 -10.26 -12.16
CA TRP A 939 2.06 -9.72 -12.15
C TRP A 939 1.21 -10.48 -13.18
N ALA A 940 0.05 -10.98 -12.78
CA ALA A 940 -0.94 -11.55 -13.69
C ALA A 940 -2.05 -10.54 -13.97
N PHE A 941 -2.47 -10.41 -15.24
CA PHE A 941 -3.55 -9.51 -15.67
C PHE A 941 -3.42 -8.07 -15.12
N TYR A 942 -2.19 -7.57 -15.02
CA TYR A 942 -1.81 -6.23 -14.52
C TYR A 942 -2.05 -5.97 -13.02
N GLY A 943 -3.07 -6.60 -12.40
CA GLY A 943 -3.49 -6.31 -11.03
C GLY A 943 -3.11 -7.34 -9.96
N PHE A 944 -2.72 -8.57 -10.34
CA PHE A 944 -2.46 -9.64 -9.36
C PHE A 944 -0.96 -9.86 -9.15
N PRO A 945 -0.37 -9.40 -8.02
CA PRO A 945 1.01 -9.71 -7.71
C PRO A 945 1.14 -11.19 -7.38
N MET A 946 2.10 -11.85 -8.00
CA MET A 946 2.35 -13.28 -7.84
C MET A 946 3.82 -13.54 -7.57
N ARG A 947 4.08 -14.67 -6.92
CA ARG A 947 5.41 -15.19 -6.58
C ARG A 947 5.52 -16.60 -7.13
N PHE A 948 6.47 -16.77 -8.04
CA PHE A 948 6.85 -18.10 -8.51
C PHE A 948 8.21 -18.47 -7.90
N PHE A 949 8.35 -19.70 -7.41
CA PHE A 949 9.61 -20.21 -6.91
C PHE A 949 9.86 -21.66 -7.34
N VAL A 950 11.14 -21.95 -7.49
CA VAL A 950 11.69 -23.30 -7.63
C VAL A 950 12.78 -23.42 -6.58
N ASP A 951 12.67 -24.43 -5.72
CA ASP A 951 13.58 -24.66 -4.60
C ASP A 951 14.15 -26.08 -4.69
N ALA A 952 15.45 -26.21 -4.48
CA ALA A 952 16.17 -27.48 -4.39
C ALA A 952 16.96 -27.50 -3.08
N ALA A 953 16.75 -28.54 -2.27
CA ALA A 953 17.39 -28.70 -0.96
C ALA A 953 18.06 -30.08 -0.86
N TYR A 954 19.15 -30.16 -0.10
CA TYR A 954 19.87 -31.39 0.16
C TYR A 954 20.17 -31.51 1.66
N GLY A 955 19.65 -32.56 2.31
CA GLY A 955 19.95 -32.87 3.72
C GLY A 955 21.18 -33.77 3.85
N PHE A 956 22.15 -33.39 4.69
CA PHE A 956 23.43 -34.11 4.79
C PHE A 956 23.38 -35.32 5.73
N ASP A 957 22.67 -35.17 6.84
CA ASP A 957 22.64 -36.12 7.92
C ASP A 957 21.67 -37.25 7.61
N LYS A 958 22.16 -38.49 7.71
CA LYS A 958 21.36 -39.71 7.51
C LYS A 958 20.88 -40.21 8.87
N PHE A 959 19.60 -40.54 8.99
CA PHE A 959 19.04 -41.09 10.22
C PHE A 959 17.83 -41.99 9.93
N GLU A 960 17.40 -42.76 10.93
CA GLU A 960 16.23 -43.63 10.85
C GLU A 960 15.13 -43.13 11.78
N HIS A 961 13.89 -43.10 11.31
CA HIS A 961 12.72 -42.72 12.09
C HIS A 961 11.51 -43.54 11.63
N GLU A 962 10.79 -44.16 12.57
CA GLU A 962 9.69 -45.09 12.32
C GLU A 962 10.00 -46.22 11.32
N GLY A 963 11.25 -46.71 11.28
CA GLY A 963 11.69 -47.77 10.37
C GLY A 963 11.94 -47.30 8.93
N VAL A 964 11.94 -45.98 8.69
CA VAL A 964 12.27 -45.36 7.41
C VAL A 964 13.59 -44.59 7.54
N THR A 965 14.48 -44.77 6.58
CA THR A 965 15.75 -44.05 6.51
C THR A 965 15.57 -42.74 5.74
N TYR A 966 15.99 -41.62 6.33
CA TYR A 966 15.92 -40.28 5.75
C TYR A 966 17.31 -39.65 5.56
N GLY A 967 17.37 -38.64 4.68
CA GLY A 967 18.57 -37.83 4.43
C GLY A 967 19.44 -38.33 3.27
N ARG A 968 20.40 -37.49 2.86
CA ARG A 968 21.28 -37.67 1.69
C ARG A 968 20.56 -37.73 0.35
N GLU A 969 19.44 -37.04 0.24
CA GLU A 969 18.61 -36.95 -0.96
C GLU A 969 18.31 -35.50 -1.34
N TRP A 970 18.03 -35.29 -2.62
CA TRP A 970 17.57 -34.00 -3.14
C TRP A 970 16.05 -33.91 -3.01
N ARG A 971 15.58 -32.80 -2.45
CA ARG A 971 14.15 -32.46 -2.37
C ARG A 971 13.86 -31.21 -3.17
N TRP A 972 12.70 -31.20 -3.82
CA TRP A 972 12.29 -30.15 -4.73
C TRP A 972 10.93 -29.58 -4.34
N TYR A 973 10.85 -28.24 -4.29
CA TYR A 973 9.62 -27.52 -4.03
C TYR A 973 9.31 -26.56 -5.17
N PHE A 974 8.04 -26.50 -5.55
CA PHE A 974 7.57 -25.63 -6.62
C PHE A 974 6.35 -24.86 -6.15
N GLY A 975 6.28 -23.56 -6.43
CA GLY A 975 5.06 -22.84 -6.14
C GLY A 975 4.85 -21.59 -6.96
N MET A 976 3.57 -21.29 -7.18
CA MET A 976 3.06 -20.09 -7.83
C MET A 976 1.88 -19.56 -6.99
N LEU A 977 2.17 -18.58 -6.14
CA LEU A 977 1.29 -18.06 -5.11
C LEU A 977 1.23 -16.53 -5.14
N PHE A 978 0.55 -15.89 -4.20
CA PHE A 978 0.52 -14.43 -4.05
C PHE A 978 1.67 -13.88 -3.20
N ASP A 979 2.21 -14.71 -2.30
CA ASP A 979 3.44 -14.46 -1.55
C ASP A 979 4.31 -15.73 -1.49
N PHE A 980 5.57 -15.59 -1.10
CA PHE A 980 6.40 -16.75 -0.83
C PHE A 980 5.97 -17.43 0.49
N PRO A 981 6.09 -18.76 0.58
CA PRO A 981 5.74 -19.52 1.78
C PRO A 981 6.68 -19.30 2.97
N ASP A 982 7.78 -18.56 2.75
CA ASP A 982 8.83 -18.25 3.72
C ASP A 982 8.35 -17.73 5.07
#